data_AF-A0A939W457-F1
#
_entry.id   AF-A0A939W457-F1
#
_cell.length_a   1.000
_cell.length_b   1.000
_cell.length_c   1.000
_cell.angle_alpha   90.00
_cell.angle_beta   90.00
_cell.angle_gamma   90.00
#
_symmetry.space_group_name_H-M   'P 1'
#
loop_
_entity.id
_entity.type
_entity.pdbx_description
1 polymer ?
#
loop_
_entity_poly.entity_id
_entity_poly.type
_entity_poly.pdbx_seq_one_letter_code
_entity_poly.pdbx_strand_id
1 'polypeptide(L)'
;MKKLVIGMIAHVDAGKTTLSEALLFHAGKIRKMGRVDNRNSFFDSKDVERERGITVFSKQAVLTLPDCVITLTDTPGHVDFSPEAERAISVLDYAVLVISGTEGVQNHTVTLWNMLAHYNIPAFLFVNKTDRPDVSESAIMASLKSTLSDSIVNMTHPDEEEISLCDESLLQEYLESGTVRKESLPAVIKKRGLFPCFFGSALKDTGISELLDALSELTVMPAASDSFGAIVYKITHDADKTRVTHMKITGGTIAAKETINDVGKIDMIRIYSGERYETVKEAGAGDLVAVTGLTESKAGDVYGSAVFEKASLSEPVLSYRLVPLNTEPALLLPAVMQLEEEEPTLHVLWEERTKEIRIQVMGTVQLEILSRELKSRFGADVTFDTGDIVYKEAIANTVEGVGHFEPLRHYAEVHLILEPLPAGSGLEFCTDLSEDLLSGNWQRHILSALARKKHKGVLTGSVLTDVRMTLVAGKAHPKHTGGGDFRQASCRAVRQGLMQAENVLLEPYYSFVITIPADSIGRVMHALTELNADFERDADSHDGSAVLKGFAPVSSFQDFPALLPTLCKGKGHIFRRVSGYRPCRNSAEVIAKTGYDPDADLANPSYSVFCTHGAGYPVMWNEVFAHMHVPSVLYDTGEDFTESPVQKNPESLMESLDLALGTEEIDRIIKSSSHANERAGKKAPVKREEKLYRSTEPKKRYKSHWVLVDGYNIIHAWPELSELSKQNMDSARGKLLDILTNYTAYKGCELIAVFDAYLVKGHDEEAFDYNGIHVVFTKEAETADGFIERFTHVHANDYRITVATSDGLEQIIIRDAGSLVLSAREFLAEIKESEAMIREHIKGN
;
A
#
# COMPACT_ATOMS: atom_id res chain seq x y z
N MET A 1 2.68 -11.93 44.52
CA MET A 1 1.34 -11.91 43.90
C MET A 1 1.53 -12.13 42.41
N LYS A 2 0.88 -13.15 41.88
CA LYS A 2 0.97 -13.59 40.48
C LYS A 2 0.18 -12.64 39.59
N LYS A 3 0.63 -12.37 38.36
CA LYS A 3 -0.06 -11.51 37.39
C LYS A 3 -0.21 -12.26 36.07
N LEU A 4 -1.41 -12.22 35.48
CA LEU A 4 -1.73 -12.90 34.22
C LEU A 4 -2.66 -12.06 33.35
N VAL A 5 -2.51 -12.18 32.04
CA VAL A 5 -3.46 -11.71 31.02
C VAL A 5 -4.19 -12.92 30.46
N ILE A 6 -5.52 -12.97 30.58
CA ILE A 6 -6.34 -14.11 30.18
C ILE A 6 -7.40 -13.67 29.17
N GLY A 7 -7.42 -14.30 28.00
CA GLY A 7 -8.35 -13.97 26.92
C GLY A 7 -9.66 -14.73 27.03
N MET A 8 -10.79 -14.03 26.99
CA MET A 8 -12.10 -14.67 26.86
C MET A 8 -12.43 -14.81 25.38
N ILE A 9 -12.53 -16.06 24.89
CA ILE A 9 -12.67 -16.38 23.47
C ILE A 9 -13.89 -17.30 23.30
N ALA A 10 -14.73 -17.06 22.30
CA ALA A 10 -15.91 -17.89 22.07
C ALA A 10 -16.47 -17.73 20.66
N HIS A 11 -17.34 -18.65 20.25
CA HIS A 11 -18.22 -18.41 19.11
C HIS A 11 -19.40 -17.50 19.46
N VAL A 12 -20.03 -16.93 18.43
CA VAL A 12 -21.20 -16.04 18.55
C VAL A 12 -22.29 -16.70 19.41
N ASP A 13 -22.92 -15.92 20.29
CA ASP A 13 -23.96 -16.36 21.23
C ASP A 13 -23.58 -17.43 22.27
N ALA A 14 -22.32 -17.86 22.38
CA ALA A 14 -21.87 -18.80 23.43
C ALA A 14 -21.97 -18.25 24.87
N GLY A 15 -22.30 -16.96 25.04
CA GLY A 15 -22.46 -16.31 26.34
C GLY A 15 -21.14 -15.86 26.98
N LYS A 16 -20.10 -15.64 26.15
CA LYS A 16 -18.78 -15.10 26.55
C LYS A 16 -18.91 -13.87 27.47
N THR A 17 -19.64 -12.85 27.02
CA THR A 17 -19.83 -11.61 27.78
C THR A 17 -20.49 -11.85 29.14
N THR A 18 -21.50 -12.72 29.19
CA THR A 18 -22.18 -13.13 30.42
C THR A 18 -21.22 -13.82 31.41
N LEU A 19 -20.33 -14.68 30.91
CA LEU A 19 -19.29 -15.31 31.73
C LEU A 19 -18.26 -14.30 32.25
N SER A 20 -17.80 -13.38 31.39
CA SER A 20 -16.89 -12.30 31.78
C SER A 20 -17.49 -11.41 32.88
N GLU A 21 -18.80 -11.12 32.82
CA GLU A 21 -19.49 -10.41 33.90
C GLU A 21 -19.64 -11.24 35.18
N ALA A 22 -19.93 -12.54 35.07
CA ALA A 22 -20.02 -13.42 36.24
C ALA A 22 -18.68 -13.49 36.99
N LEU A 23 -17.56 -13.63 36.27
CA LEU A 23 -16.20 -13.60 36.84
C LEU A 23 -15.90 -12.26 37.54
N LEU A 24 -16.31 -11.13 36.95
CA LEU A 24 -16.18 -9.80 37.57
C LEU A 24 -17.02 -9.63 38.84
N PHE A 25 -18.18 -10.28 38.91
CA PHE A 25 -19.05 -10.27 40.09
C PHE A 25 -18.43 -11.05 41.25
N HIS A 26 -17.94 -12.27 40.99
CA HIS A 26 -17.26 -13.09 42.01
C HIS A 26 -15.94 -12.49 42.50
N ALA A 27 -15.18 -11.84 41.62
CA ALA A 27 -14.01 -11.05 42.02
C ALA A 27 -14.36 -9.72 42.74
N GLY A 28 -15.64 -9.46 43.04
CA GLY A 28 -16.11 -8.29 43.80
C GLY A 28 -15.98 -6.94 43.09
N LYS A 29 -15.67 -6.93 41.78
CA LYS A 29 -15.44 -5.69 41.01
C LYS A 29 -16.75 -5.02 40.59
N ILE A 30 -17.79 -5.79 40.28
CA ILE A 30 -19.14 -5.29 39.99
C ILE A 30 -20.13 -5.69 41.09
N ARG A 31 -21.03 -4.76 41.46
CA ARG A 31 -22.01 -4.98 42.55
C ARG A 31 -23.28 -5.73 42.12
N LYS A 32 -23.49 -5.89 40.82
CA LYS A 32 -24.59 -6.62 40.16
C LYS A 32 -24.10 -7.07 38.78
N MET A 33 -24.51 -8.25 38.33
CA MET A 33 -24.32 -8.70 36.96
C MET A 33 -25.15 -7.85 35.98
N GLY A 34 -24.61 -7.59 34.78
CA GLY A 34 -25.32 -7.00 33.66
C GLY A 34 -26.07 -8.07 32.85
N ARG A 35 -26.57 -7.68 31.67
CA ARG A 35 -27.09 -8.56 30.62
C ARG A 35 -26.93 -7.91 29.24
N VAL A 36 -26.59 -8.73 28.24
CA VAL A 36 -26.58 -8.34 26.83
C VAL A 36 -28.01 -7.99 26.36
N ASP A 37 -28.98 -8.87 26.63
CA ASP A 37 -30.40 -8.69 26.26
C ASP A 37 -31.03 -7.38 26.77
N ASN A 38 -30.56 -6.89 27.92
CA ASN A 38 -31.06 -5.66 28.55
C ASN A 38 -30.19 -4.43 28.22
N ARG A 39 -29.19 -4.56 27.34
CA ARG A 39 -28.23 -3.50 26.93
C ARG A 39 -27.50 -2.83 28.10
N ASN A 40 -27.30 -3.55 29.21
CA ASN A 40 -26.65 -3.04 30.42
C ASN A 40 -25.37 -3.82 30.80
N SER A 41 -24.81 -4.53 29.82
CA SER A 41 -23.51 -5.20 29.91
C SER A 41 -22.37 -4.20 30.11
N PHE A 42 -21.43 -4.54 31.01
CA PHE A 42 -20.20 -3.78 31.26
C PHE A 42 -19.26 -3.76 30.05
N PHE A 43 -19.35 -4.77 29.18
CA PHE A 43 -18.51 -4.91 27.99
C PHE A 43 -19.19 -4.43 26.69
N ASP A 44 -20.50 -4.26 26.62
CA ASP A 44 -21.20 -3.83 25.38
C ASP A 44 -21.66 -2.36 25.48
N SER A 45 -20.76 -1.43 25.17
CA SER A 45 -21.00 0.01 25.38
C SER A 45 -21.10 0.84 24.11
N LYS A 46 -20.50 0.42 22.98
CA LYS A 46 -20.70 1.06 21.69
C LYS A 46 -22.02 0.61 21.06
N ASP A 47 -22.67 1.51 20.31
CA ASP A 47 -23.99 1.25 19.73
C ASP A 47 -24.01 0.07 18.74
N VAL A 48 -22.92 -0.14 17.99
CA VAL A 48 -22.77 -1.27 17.04
C VAL A 48 -22.78 -2.62 17.77
N GLU A 49 -22.14 -2.71 18.94
CA GLU A 49 -22.11 -3.92 19.77
C GLU A 49 -23.51 -4.23 20.32
N ARG A 50 -24.22 -3.19 20.79
CA ARG A 50 -25.59 -3.29 21.33
C ARG A 50 -26.68 -3.57 20.29
N GLU A 51 -26.46 -3.19 19.03
CA GLU A 51 -27.37 -3.50 17.93
C GLU A 51 -27.23 -4.94 17.44
N ARG A 52 -26.00 -5.47 17.36
CA ARG A 52 -25.71 -6.78 16.77
C ARG A 52 -25.48 -7.91 17.77
N GLY A 53 -25.31 -7.62 19.06
CA GLY A 53 -25.04 -8.64 20.09
C GLY A 53 -23.64 -9.26 20.02
N ILE A 54 -22.71 -8.64 19.28
CA ILE A 54 -21.34 -9.12 19.09
C ILE A 54 -20.33 -8.15 19.70
N THR A 55 -19.30 -8.68 20.36
CA THR A 55 -18.12 -7.91 20.76
C THR A 55 -17.35 -7.51 19.52
N VAL A 56 -17.20 -6.21 19.29
CA VAL A 56 -16.42 -5.66 18.17
C VAL A 56 -15.04 -5.27 18.63
N PHE A 57 -14.92 -4.59 19.78
CA PHE A 57 -13.64 -4.09 20.29
C PHE A 57 -13.20 -4.83 21.54
N SER A 58 -11.94 -5.22 21.59
CA SER A 58 -11.39 -5.87 22.78
C SER A 58 -11.30 -4.91 23.96
N LYS A 59 -11.86 -5.34 25.09
CA LYS A 59 -11.97 -4.60 26.37
C LYS A 59 -11.31 -5.37 27.51
N GLN A 60 -10.76 -4.62 28.47
CA GLN A 60 -9.99 -5.15 29.59
C GLN A 60 -10.73 -5.00 30.91
N ALA A 61 -10.58 -5.96 31.82
CA ALA A 61 -11.04 -5.83 33.21
C ALA A 61 -10.13 -6.60 34.19
N VAL A 62 -9.68 -5.91 35.24
CA VAL A 62 -8.76 -6.49 36.24
C VAL A 62 -9.52 -7.13 37.40
N LEU A 63 -9.44 -8.45 37.50
CA LEU A 63 -9.84 -9.25 38.67
C LEU A 63 -8.72 -9.24 39.71
N THR A 64 -9.08 -9.15 40.99
CA THR A 64 -8.13 -9.20 42.11
C THR A 64 -8.52 -10.36 43.02
N LEU A 65 -7.77 -11.45 42.93
CA LEU A 65 -7.91 -12.65 43.76
C LEU A 65 -6.86 -12.60 44.91
N PRO A 66 -6.94 -13.47 45.94
CA PRO A 66 -6.06 -13.40 47.11
C PRO A 66 -4.55 -13.41 46.76
N ASP A 67 -4.14 -14.30 45.86
CA ASP A 67 -2.73 -14.49 45.48
C ASP A 67 -2.41 -14.13 44.02
N CYS A 68 -3.45 -13.80 43.22
CA CYS A 68 -3.39 -13.63 41.78
C CYS A 68 -4.16 -12.39 41.30
N VAL A 69 -3.60 -11.66 40.34
CA VAL A 69 -4.26 -10.59 39.58
C VAL A 69 -4.43 -11.06 38.14
N ILE A 70 -5.67 -11.12 37.67
CA ILE A 70 -6.01 -11.55 36.32
C ILE A 70 -6.56 -10.37 35.56
N THR A 71 -5.89 -9.95 34.50
CA THR A 71 -6.45 -9.03 33.51
C THR A 71 -7.20 -9.84 32.47
N LEU A 72 -8.54 -9.82 32.55
CA LEU A 72 -9.38 -10.40 31.51
C LEU A 72 -9.36 -9.48 30.29
N THR A 73 -9.08 -10.06 29.12
CA THR A 73 -9.15 -9.41 27.81
C THR A 73 -10.26 -10.07 27.01
N ASP A 74 -11.36 -9.37 26.79
CA ASP A 74 -12.48 -9.90 26.02
C ASP A 74 -12.16 -9.82 24.52
N THR A 75 -12.08 -10.93 23.79
CA THR A 75 -11.66 -10.92 22.36
C THR A 75 -12.88 -11.03 21.41
N PRO A 76 -12.83 -10.42 20.22
CA PRO A 76 -13.89 -10.59 19.22
C PRO A 76 -14.06 -12.07 18.82
N GLY A 77 -15.30 -12.57 18.84
CA GLY A 77 -15.66 -13.98 18.59
C GLY A 77 -16.20 -14.25 17.20
N HIS A 78 -15.75 -13.50 16.20
CA HIS A 78 -16.28 -13.53 14.83
C HIS A 78 -15.15 -13.45 13.79
N VAL A 79 -15.29 -14.22 12.71
CA VAL A 79 -14.19 -14.54 11.76
C VAL A 79 -13.53 -13.30 11.14
N ASP A 80 -14.33 -12.29 10.79
CA ASP A 80 -13.84 -11.05 10.14
C ASP A 80 -13.03 -10.12 11.08
N PHE A 81 -12.95 -10.45 12.38
CA PHE A 81 -12.09 -9.77 13.35
C PHE A 81 -10.87 -10.59 13.72
N SER A 82 -10.47 -11.57 12.89
CA SER A 82 -9.25 -12.34 13.14
C SER A 82 -8.04 -11.46 13.46
N PRO A 83 -7.82 -10.25 12.88
CA PRO A 83 -6.68 -9.44 13.25
C PRO A 83 -6.75 -8.79 14.63
N GLU A 84 -7.93 -8.33 15.10
CA GLU A 84 -8.04 -7.82 16.48
C GLU A 84 -7.98 -8.98 17.49
N ALA A 85 -8.53 -10.14 17.14
CA ALA A 85 -8.37 -11.36 17.93
C ALA A 85 -6.90 -11.80 17.99
N GLU A 86 -6.17 -11.82 16.88
CA GLU A 86 -4.73 -12.16 16.81
C GLU A 86 -3.88 -11.18 17.61
N ARG A 87 -4.12 -9.86 17.50
CA ARG A 87 -3.45 -8.85 18.34
C ARG A 87 -3.71 -9.08 19.82
N ALA A 88 -4.95 -9.35 20.22
CA ALA A 88 -5.28 -9.65 21.61
C ALA A 88 -4.64 -10.96 22.09
N ILE A 89 -4.67 -12.02 21.26
CA ILE A 89 -4.08 -13.34 21.52
C ILE A 89 -2.57 -13.22 21.73
N SER A 90 -1.89 -12.36 20.97
CA SER A 90 -0.43 -12.16 21.04
C SER A 90 0.09 -11.65 22.39
N VAL A 91 -0.79 -11.10 23.25
CA VAL A 91 -0.45 -10.66 24.62
C VAL A 91 -1.08 -11.52 25.72
N LEU A 92 -1.77 -12.62 25.38
CA LEU A 92 -2.31 -13.52 26.40
C LEU A 92 -1.22 -14.39 27.03
N ASP A 93 -1.44 -14.77 28.29
CA ASP A 93 -0.73 -15.87 28.95
C ASP A 93 -1.54 -17.17 28.86
N TYR A 94 -2.87 -17.05 28.91
CA TYR A 94 -3.85 -18.14 28.85
C TYR A 94 -5.11 -17.65 28.13
N ALA A 95 -5.93 -18.59 27.63
CA ALA A 95 -7.26 -18.30 27.11
C ALA A 95 -8.33 -19.16 27.79
N VAL A 96 -9.56 -18.65 27.86
CA VAL A 96 -10.76 -19.40 28.21
C VAL A 96 -11.65 -19.48 26.96
N LEU A 97 -11.77 -20.68 26.41
CA LEU A 97 -12.63 -20.99 25.28
C LEU A 97 -14.04 -21.34 25.78
N VAL A 98 -14.99 -20.44 25.57
CA VAL A 98 -16.38 -20.60 25.98
C VAL A 98 -17.18 -21.30 24.89
N ILE A 99 -17.88 -22.36 25.25
CA ILE A 99 -18.62 -23.22 24.33
C ILE A 99 -20.08 -23.30 24.82
N SER A 100 -21.04 -23.14 23.91
CA SER A 100 -22.46 -23.24 24.22
C SER A 100 -22.87 -24.71 24.37
N GLY A 101 -23.31 -25.13 25.55
CA GLY A 101 -23.72 -26.51 25.82
C GLY A 101 -24.90 -26.99 24.94
N THR A 102 -25.79 -26.09 24.53
CA THR A 102 -26.92 -26.40 23.63
C THR A 102 -26.51 -26.58 22.17
N GLU A 103 -25.37 -26.00 21.76
CA GLU A 103 -24.90 -26.03 20.37
C GLU A 103 -23.68 -26.95 20.18
N GLY A 104 -22.99 -27.32 21.27
CA GLY A 104 -21.77 -28.12 21.24
C GLY A 104 -20.59 -27.40 20.55
N VAL A 105 -19.66 -28.19 20.01
CA VAL A 105 -18.52 -27.69 19.25
C VAL A 105 -18.99 -27.14 17.91
N GLN A 106 -18.81 -25.84 17.68
CA GLN A 106 -19.12 -25.19 16.42
C GLN A 106 -17.87 -25.10 15.54
N ASN A 107 -18.06 -24.97 14.22
CA ASN A 107 -16.94 -24.86 13.28
C ASN A 107 -16.07 -23.60 13.52
N HIS A 108 -16.66 -22.55 14.11
CA HIS A 108 -15.88 -21.40 14.57
C HIS A 108 -15.08 -21.70 15.86
N THR A 109 -15.58 -22.55 16.76
CA THR A 109 -14.82 -23.07 17.92
C THR A 109 -13.53 -23.75 17.46
N VAL A 110 -13.59 -24.57 16.40
CA VAL A 110 -12.41 -25.21 15.78
C VAL A 110 -11.44 -24.18 15.20
N THR A 111 -11.97 -23.11 14.58
CA THR A 111 -11.15 -21.99 14.05
C THR A 111 -10.35 -21.31 15.18
N LEU A 112 -11.02 -20.98 16.28
CA LEU A 112 -10.42 -20.33 17.45
C LEU A 112 -9.42 -21.26 18.16
N TRP A 113 -9.72 -22.57 18.22
CA TRP A 113 -8.82 -23.60 18.75
C TRP A 113 -7.50 -23.70 17.96
N ASN A 114 -7.59 -23.74 16.63
CA ASN A 114 -6.43 -23.77 15.75
C ASN A 114 -5.60 -22.48 15.85
N MET A 115 -6.24 -21.33 16.06
CA MET A 115 -5.55 -20.06 16.33
C MET A 115 -4.77 -20.11 17.66
N LEU A 116 -5.39 -20.60 18.74
CA LEU A 116 -4.72 -20.79 20.03
C LEU A 116 -3.56 -21.79 19.94
N ALA A 117 -3.68 -22.83 19.12
CA ALA A 117 -2.59 -23.76 18.84
C ALA A 117 -1.43 -23.09 18.07
N HIS A 118 -1.74 -22.29 17.04
CA HIS A 118 -0.72 -21.58 16.25
C HIS A 118 0.13 -20.61 17.08
N TYR A 119 -0.50 -19.90 18.01
CA TYR A 119 0.18 -18.98 18.94
C TYR A 119 0.69 -19.63 20.23
N ASN A 120 0.64 -20.97 20.34
CA ASN A 120 1.03 -21.74 21.52
C ASN A 120 0.38 -21.30 22.85
N ILE A 121 -0.78 -20.65 22.81
CA ILE A 121 -1.47 -20.13 24.01
C ILE A 121 -2.19 -21.28 24.74
N PRO A 122 -1.88 -21.55 26.01
CA PRO A 122 -2.60 -22.52 26.84
C PRO A 122 -4.08 -22.17 26.99
N ALA A 123 -4.96 -23.17 26.99
CA ALA A 123 -6.41 -22.98 26.96
C ALA A 123 -7.13 -23.75 28.07
N PHE A 124 -8.08 -23.07 28.71
CA PHE A 124 -9.14 -23.63 29.55
C PHE A 124 -10.43 -23.64 28.72
N LEU A 125 -11.30 -24.61 28.93
CA LEU A 125 -12.61 -24.69 28.28
C LEU A 125 -13.71 -24.48 29.32
N PHE A 126 -14.74 -23.73 28.95
CA PHE A 126 -15.95 -23.58 29.77
C PHE A 126 -17.19 -23.85 28.92
N VAL A 127 -17.87 -24.96 29.20
CA VAL A 127 -19.16 -25.31 28.60
C VAL A 127 -20.26 -24.59 29.37
N ASN A 128 -20.79 -23.54 28.75
CA ASN A 128 -21.82 -22.65 29.30
C ASN A 128 -23.23 -23.16 28.96
N LYS A 129 -24.27 -22.54 29.54
CA LYS A 129 -25.70 -22.86 29.32
C LYS A 129 -26.09 -24.30 29.69
N THR A 130 -25.38 -24.96 30.62
CA THR A 130 -25.72 -26.34 31.06
C THR A 130 -27.01 -26.45 31.86
N ASP A 131 -27.67 -25.33 32.17
CA ASP A 131 -29.00 -25.30 32.80
C ASP A 131 -30.15 -25.72 31.87
N ARG A 132 -29.83 -26.13 30.64
CA ARG A 132 -30.76 -26.52 29.58
C ARG A 132 -30.96 -28.05 29.57
N PRO A 133 -32.21 -28.55 29.58
CA PRO A 133 -32.51 -29.97 29.79
C PRO A 133 -32.10 -30.90 28.63
N ASP A 134 -31.77 -30.31 27.48
CA ASP A 134 -31.28 -30.95 26.26
C ASP A 134 -29.75 -31.13 26.23
N VAL A 135 -29.02 -30.60 27.22
CA VAL A 135 -27.56 -30.65 27.31
C VAL A 135 -27.11 -31.96 27.97
N SER A 136 -26.19 -32.68 27.32
CA SER A 136 -25.55 -33.90 27.85
C SER A 136 -24.04 -33.71 27.91
N GLU A 137 -23.48 -33.63 29.13
CA GLU A 137 -22.06 -33.38 29.36
C GLU A 137 -21.17 -34.45 28.71
N SER A 138 -21.56 -35.72 28.78
CA SER A 138 -20.80 -36.83 28.20
C SER A 138 -20.78 -36.79 26.67
N ALA A 139 -21.88 -36.38 26.03
CA ALA A 139 -21.94 -36.20 24.58
C ALA A 139 -21.06 -35.01 24.13
N ILE A 140 -21.02 -33.93 24.92
CA ILE A 140 -20.18 -32.76 24.65
C ILE A 140 -18.71 -33.11 24.85
N MET A 141 -18.33 -33.80 25.94
CA MET A 141 -16.95 -34.25 26.15
C MET A 141 -16.46 -35.16 25.00
N ALA A 142 -17.30 -36.08 24.52
CA ALA A 142 -16.95 -36.90 23.36
C ALA A 142 -16.75 -36.06 22.07
N SER A 143 -17.59 -35.04 21.86
CA SER A 143 -17.44 -34.09 20.75
C SER A 143 -16.17 -33.24 20.88
N LEU A 144 -15.85 -32.76 22.09
CA LEU A 144 -14.63 -31.98 22.36
C LEU A 144 -13.37 -32.80 22.07
N LYS A 145 -13.29 -34.03 22.59
CA LYS A 145 -12.13 -34.90 22.37
C LYS A 145 -11.92 -35.22 20.89
N SER A 146 -12.96 -35.73 20.24
CA SER A 146 -12.91 -36.11 18.81
C SER A 146 -12.66 -34.96 17.83
N THR A 147 -13.00 -33.72 18.19
CA THR A 147 -12.95 -32.57 17.26
C THR A 147 -11.81 -31.58 17.56
N LEU A 148 -11.36 -31.48 18.82
CA LEU A 148 -10.38 -30.49 19.26
C LEU A 148 -9.07 -31.12 19.78
N SER A 149 -9.15 -32.03 20.76
CA SER A 149 -8.00 -32.76 21.32
C SER A 149 -8.45 -33.80 22.35
N ASP A 150 -7.90 -35.02 22.29
CA ASP A 150 -8.13 -36.06 23.30
C ASP A 150 -7.66 -35.66 24.72
N SER A 151 -6.71 -34.73 24.84
CA SER A 151 -6.17 -34.20 26.11
C SER A 151 -7.11 -33.20 26.83
N ILE A 152 -8.39 -33.13 26.45
CA ILE A 152 -9.41 -32.29 27.10
C ILE A 152 -10.05 -33.08 28.23
N VAL A 153 -9.83 -32.65 29.48
CA VAL A 153 -10.26 -33.36 30.70
C VAL A 153 -11.35 -32.60 31.44
N ASN A 154 -12.40 -33.29 31.89
CA ASN A 154 -13.46 -32.68 32.70
C ASN A 154 -12.96 -32.44 34.15
N MET A 155 -12.61 -31.20 34.47
CA MET A 155 -12.14 -30.80 35.80
C MET A 155 -13.29 -30.43 36.77
N THR A 156 -14.54 -30.44 36.29
CA THR A 156 -15.74 -30.40 37.16
C THR A 156 -15.89 -31.71 37.95
N HIS A 157 -15.53 -32.82 37.29
CA HIS A 157 -15.54 -34.18 37.82
C HIS A 157 -14.23 -34.88 37.41
N PRO A 158 -13.09 -34.52 38.04
CA PRO A 158 -11.77 -34.96 37.61
C PRO A 158 -11.60 -36.47 37.77
N ASP A 159 -11.03 -37.09 36.73
CA ASP A 159 -10.62 -38.49 36.71
C ASP A 159 -9.09 -38.54 36.65
N GLU A 160 -8.47 -39.07 37.71
CA GLU A 160 -7.02 -39.18 37.87
C GLU A 160 -6.38 -40.04 36.75
N GLU A 161 -7.08 -41.06 36.25
CA GLU A 161 -6.58 -41.90 35.15
C GLU A 161 -6.51 -41.08 33.87
N GLU A 162 -7.57 -40.33 33.56
CA GLU A 162 -7.64 -39.46 32.38
C GLU A 162 -6.61 -38.32 32.41
N ILE A 163 -6.41 -37.70 33.59
CA ILE A 163 -5.36 -36.70 33.83
C ILE A 163 -3.97 -37.30 33.58
N SER A 164 -3.72 -38.51 34.09
CA SER A 164 -2.41 -39.17 33.98
C SER A 164 -2.03 -39.49 32.53
N LEU A 165 -3.00 -39.84 31.68
CA LEU A 165 -2.78 -40.18 30.27
C LEU A 165 -2.40 -38.98 29.38
N CYS A 166 -2.58 -37.75 29.86
CA CYS A 166 -2.31 -36.54 29.07
C CYS A 166 -0.80 -36.24 28.92
N ASP A 167 0.06 -36.74 29.81
CA ASP A 167 1.51 -36.49 29.73
C ASP A 167 2.34 -37.55 30.47
N GLU A 168 3.51 -37.91 29.93
CA GLU A 168 4.40 -38.93 30.51
C GLU A 168 4.78 -38.64 31.97
N SER A 169 4.94 -37.36 32.33
CA SER A 169 5.29 -36.97 33.71
C SER A 169 4.16 -37.21 34.71
N LEU A 170 2.90 -37.05 34.29
CA LEU A 170 1.72 -37.33 35.13
C LEU A 170 1.46 -38.84 35.20
N LEU A 171 1.67 -39.56 34.10
CA LEU A 171 1.55 -41.02 34.06
C LEU A 171 2.55 -41.69 35.02
N GLN A 172 3.82 -41.26 35.02
CA GLN A 172 4.81 -41.80 35.97
C GLN A 172 4.38 -41.56 37.42
N GLU A 173 3.87 -40.36 37.72
CA GLU A 173 3.45 -39.99 39.07
C GLU A 173 2.24 -40.79 39.56
N TYR A 174 1.27 -41.05 38.67
CA TYR A 174 0.12 -41.91 38.94
C TYR A 174 0.55 -43.37 39.15
N LEU A 175 1.50 -43.89 38.36
CA LEU A 175 2.04 -45.24 38.55
C LEU A 175 2.85 -45.41 39.85
N GLU A 176 3.49 -44.36 40.35
CA GLU A 176 4.24 -44.38 41.61
C GLU A 176 3.36 -44.22 42.86
N SER A 177 2.28 -43.43 42.78
CA SER A 177 1.52 -42.99 43.97
C SER A 177 0.01 -43.27 43.94
N GLY A 178 -0.57 -43.58 42.78
CA GLY A 178 -2.01 -43.78 42.58
C GLY A 178 -2.83 -42.49 42.50
N THR A 179 -2.19 -41.31 42.43
CA THR A 179 -2.82 -39.98 42.34
C THR A 179 -1.92 -39.01 41.57
N VAL A 180 -2.49 -38.00 40.92
CA VAL A 180 -1.73 -36.90 40.31
C VAL A 180 -1.76 -35.67 41.22
N ARG A 181 -0.60 -35.15 41.61
CA ARG A 181 -0.47 -33.91 42.38
C ARG A 181 -0.92 -32.71 41.55
N LYS A 182 -1.78 -31.87 42.15
CA LYS A 182 -2.22 -30.61 41.56
C LYS A 182 -1.07 -29.70 41.16
N GLU A 183 0.06 -29.76 41.88
CA GLU A 183 1.26 -28.95 41.61
C GLU A 183 1.96 -29.30 40.29
N SER A 184 1.74 -30.50 39.73
CA SER A 184 2.31 -30.94 38.45
C SER A 184 1.51 -30.42 37.25
N LEU A 185 0.20 -30.21 37.40
CA LEU A 185 -0.72 -29.81 36.32
C LEU A 185 -0.38 -28.46 35.63
N PRO A 186 -0.01 -27.37 36.35
CA PRO A 186 0.23 -26.07 35.71
C PRO A 186 1.34 -26.09 34.67
N ALA A 187 2.36 -26.93 34.86
CA ALA A 187 3.45 -27.12 33.90
C ALA A 187 2.97 -27.82 32.62
N VAL A 188 2.09 -28.83 32.75
CA VAL A 188 1.52 -29.59 31.63
C VAL A 188 0.52 -28.74 30.84
N ILE A 189 -0.34 -27.98 31.52
CA ILE A 189 -1.27 -27.03 30.88
C ILE A 189 -0.46 -25.96 30.12
N LYS A 190 0.61 -25.42 30.71
CA LYS A 190 1.47 -24.40 30.07
C LYS A 190 2.13 -24.89 28.77
N LYS A 191 2.45 -26.18 28.64
CA LYS A 191 2.95 -26.78 27.38
C LYS A 191 1.84 -27.30 26.46
N ARG A 192 0.57 -26.97 26.72
CA ARG A 192 -0.61 -27.44 25.97
C ARG A 192 -0.75 -28.98 25.94
N GLY A 193 -0.26 -29.67 26.96
CA GLY A 193 -0.39 -31.13 27.10
C GLY A 193 -1.70 -31.61 27.73
N LEU A 194 -2.36 -30.75 28.53
CA LEU A 194 -3.66 -31.00 29.16
C LEU A 194 -4.50 -29.73 29.07
N PHE A 195 -5.80 -29.89 28.78
CA PHE A 195 -6.75 -28.79 28.63
C PHE A 195 -7.91 -28.93 29.62
N PRO A 196 -7.94 -28.14 30.72
CA PRO A 196 -8.99 -28.19 31.72
C PRO A 196 -10.36 -27.78 31.15
N CYS A 197 -11.37 -28.61 31.30
CA CYS A 197 -12.75 -28.33 30.87
C CYS A 197 -13.70 -28.26 32.07
N PHE A 198 -14.48 -27.18 32.15
CA PHE A 198 -15.45 -26.92 33.22
C PHE A 198 -16.87 -26.80 32.65
N PHE A 199 -17.87 -27.31 33.37
CA PHE A 199 -19.28 -27.24 33.01
C PHE A 199 -20.04 -26.28 33.92
N GLY A 200 -20.92 -25.45 33.36
CA GLY A 200 -21.69 -24.49 34.14
C GLY A 200 -22.68 -23.63 33.36
N SER A 201 -23.29 -22.68 34.07
CA SER A 201 -24.17 -21.69 33.48
C SER A 201 -23.92 -20.33 34.12
N ALA A 202 -23.31 -19.43 33.34
CA ALA A 202 -23.09 -18.04 33.75
C ALA A 202 -24.40 -17.29 34.02
N LEU A 203 -25.54 -17.75 33.49
CA LEU A 203 -26.86 -17.19 33.76
C LEU A 203 -27.46 -17.65 35.10
N LYS A 204 -27.06 -18.83 35.59
CA LYS A 204 -27.53 -19.43 36.86
C LYS A 204 -26.51 -19.32 38.00
N ASP A 205 -25.34 -18.78 37.72
CA ASP A 205 -24.23 -18.66 38.65
C ASP A 205 -23.66 -20.01 39.11
N THR A 206 -23.53 -20.97 38.18
CA THR A 206 -22.99 -22.31 38.43
C THR A 206 -21.71 -22.57 37.64
N GLY A 207 -20.71 -23.20 38.28
CA GLY A 207 -19.40 -23.50 37.68
C GLY A 207 -18.41 -22.32 37.63
N ILE A 208 -18.81 -21.14 38.12
CA ILE A 208 -18.04 -19.89 37.98
C ILE A 208 -16.91 -19.81 39.02
N SER A 209 -17.19 -20.19 40.26
CA SER A 209 -16.19 -20.22 41.34
C SER A 209 -15.13 -21.27 41.06
N GLU A 210 -15.54 -22.45 40.62
CA GLU A 210 -14.68 -23.58 40.27
C GLU A 210 -13.71 -23.23 39.13
N LEU A 211 -14.19 -22.53 38.10
CA LEU A 211 -13.35 -21.99 37.03
C LEU A 211 -12.38 -20.93 37.57
N LEU A 212 -12.85 -20.01 38.42
CA LEU A 212 -12.04 -18.89 38.94
C LEU A 212 -10.93 -19.38 39.89
N ASP A 213 -11.22 -20.36 40.74
CA ASP A 213 -10.24 -21.03 41.59
C ASP A 213 -9.22 -21.80 40.73
N ALA A 214 -9.69 -22.54 39.70
CA ALA A 214 -8.80 -23.23 38.76
C ALA A 214 -7.90 -22.27 37.96
N LEU A 215 -8.39 -21.10 37.55
CA LEU A 215 -7.58 -20.06 36.91
C LEU A 215 -6.54 -19.45 37.87
N SER A 216 -6.80 -19.49 39.19
CA SER A 216 -5.84 -19.07 40.23
C SER A 216 -4.79 -20.16 40.52
N GLU A 217 -5.20 -21.42 40.67
CA GLU A 217 -4.34 -22.56 41.04
C GLU A 217 -3.55 -23.12 39.84
N LEU A 218 -4.21 -23.40 38.71
CA LEU A 218 -3.69 -24.26 37.63
C LEU A 218 -2.89 -23.50 36.54
N THR A 219 -2.61 -22.22 36.74
CA THR A 219 -1.87 -21.37 35.79
C THR A 219 -0.51 -20.96 36.35
N VAL A 220 0.45 -20.58 35.50
CA VAL A 220 1.79 -20.11 35.91
C VAL A 220 2.13 -18.82 35.18
N MET A 221 2.66 -17.83 35.89
CA MET A 221 3.18 -16.61 35.27
C MET A 221 4.33 -16.96 34.31
N PRO A 222 4.45 -16.32 33.14
CA PRO A 222 5.65 -16.42 32.31
C PRO A 222 6.91 -16.02 33.08
N ALA A 223 8.07 -16.53 32.66
CA ALA A 223 9.34 -16.09 33.24
C ALA A 223 9.64 -14.66 32.78
N ALA A 224 9.70 -13.73 33.73
CA ALA A 224 10.08 -12.35 33.46
C ALA A 224 11.61 -12.21 33.37
N SER A 225 12.11 -11.37 32.47
CA SER A 225 13.51 -10.92 32.53
C SER A 225 13.69 -9.82 33.57
N ASP A 226 14.87 -9.72 34.18
CA ASP A 226 15.21 -8.62 35.10
C ASP A 226 15.27 -7.27 34.37
N SER A 227 15.63 -7.26 33.09
CA SER A 227 15.64 -6.09 32.22
C SER A 227 14.23 -5.73 31.74
N PHE A 228 13.98 -4.42 31.57
CA PHE A 228 12.73 -3.91 31.02
C PHE A 228 12.43 -4.51 29.65
N GLY A 229 11.22 -5.03 29.48
CA GLY A 229 10.67 -5.48 28.20
C GLY A 229 9.18 -5.16 28.11
N ALA A 230 8.74 -4.64 26.97
CA ALA A 230 7.33 -4.39 26.69
C ALA A 230 6.96 -4.70 25.23
N ILE A 231 5.72 -5.13 25.02
CA ILE A 231 5.13 -5.41 23.69
C ILE A 231 3.90 -4.52 23.53
N VAL A 232 3.87 -3.68 22.50
CA VAL A 232 2.69 -2.87 22.12
C VAL A 232 1.77 -3.71 21.27
N TYR A 233 0.47 -3.77 21.59
CA TYR A 233 -0.49 -4.61 20.86
C TYR A 233 -1.74 -3.86 20.37
N LYS A 234 -2.05 -2.69 20.95
CA LYS A 234 -3.21 -1.87 20.57
C LYS A 234 -2.92 -0.39 20.83
N ILE A 235 -3.41 0.46 19.95
CA ILE A 235 -3.43 1.92 20.12
C ILE A 235 -4.90 2.34 20.11
N THR A 236 -5.24 3.33 20.93
CA THR A 236 -6.58 3.90 21.01
C THR A 236 -6.50 5.39 21.27
N HIS A 237 -7.46 6.16 20.79
CA HIS A 237 -7.64 7.53 21.27
C HIS A 237 -8.75 7.58 22.34
N ASP A 238 -8.52 8.31 23.43
CA ASP A 238 -9.54 8.55 24.45
C ASP A 238 -10.54 9.65 24.02
N ALA A 239 -11.55 9.91 24.87
CA ALA A 239 -12.60 10.89 24.58
C ALA A 239 -12.06 12.33 24.38
N ASP A 240 -10.91 12.65 25.00
CA ASP A 240 -10.22 13.93 24.85
C ASP A 240 -9.29 13.94 23.61
N LYS A 241 -9.36 12.89 22.77
CA LYS A 241 -8.48 12.61 21.63
C LYS A 241 -7.01 12.41 22.01
N THR A 242 -6.71 12.12 23.27
CA THR A 242 -5.34 11.76 23.69
C THR A 242 -5.01 10.40 23.13
N ARG A 243 -3.83 10.27 22.53
CA ARG A 243 -3.26 9.01 22.06
C ARG A 243 -2.84 8.14 23.24
N VAL A 244 -3.30 6.89 23.25
CA VAL A 244 -3.07 5.91 24.32
C VAL A 244 -2.50 4.63 23.72
N THR A 245 -1.30 4.25 24.15
CA THR A 245 -0.57 3.06 23.69
C THR A 245 -0.74 1.93 24.71
N HIS A 246 -1.41 0.84 24.34
CA HIS A 246 -1.59 -0.34 25.19
C HIS A 246 -0.44 -1.33 24.98
N MET A 247 0.20 -1.72 26.07
CA MET A 247 1.36 -2.61 26.07
C MET A 247 1.30 -3.62 27.22
N LYS A 248 1.86 -4.80 26.99
CA LYS A 248 2.15 -5.79 28.03
C LYS A 248 3.60 -5.66 28.46
N ILE A 249 3.84 -5.54 29.77
CA ILE A 249 5.19 -5.56 30.32
C ILE A 249 5.62 -7.03 30.49
N THR A 250 6.69 -7.45 29.84
CA THR A 250 7.20 -8.84 29.88
C THR A 250 8.40 -9.01 30.81
N GLY A 251 9.11 -7.93 31.11
CA GLY A 251 10.31 -7.94 31.96
C GLY A 251 10.52 -6.59 32.66
N GLY A 252 11.22 -6.63 33.79
CA GLY A 252 11.57 -5.47 34.59
C GLY A 252 10.37 -4.64 35.08
N THR A 253 10.59 -3.33 35.23
CA THR A 253 9.61 -2.33 35.65
C THR A 253 9.73 -1.06 34.80
N ILE A 254 8.65 -0.29 34.71
CA ILE A 254 8.64 1.03 34.09
C ILE A 254 7.83 2.03 34.93
N ALA A 255 8.34 3.25 35.07
CA ALA A 255 7.75 4.32 35.86
C ALA A 255 7.12 5.43 35.00
N ALA A 256 6.12 6.11 35.54
CA ALA A 256 5.60 7.33 34.93
C ALA A 256 6.70 8.42 34.95
N LYS A 257 6.82 9.17 33.84
CA LYS A 257 7.88 10.14 33.52
C LYS A 257 9.23 9.55 33.12
N GLU A 258 9.32 8.23 32.98
CA GLU A 258 10.48 7.56 32.36
C GLU A 258 10.46 7.70 30.83
N THR A 259 11.61 7.56 30.20
CA THR A 259 11.79 7.67 28.74
C THR A 259 12.11 6.30 28.18
N ILE A 260 11.35 5.86 27.17
CA ILE A 260 11.72 4.72 26.34
C ILE A 260 12.61 5.26 25.22
N ASN A 261 13.83 4.73 25.12
CA ASN A 261 14.81 5.13 24.11
C ASN A 261 14.18 5.11 22.71
N ASP A 262 14.48 6.16 21.92
CA ASP A 262 14.05 6.34 20.53
C ASP A 262 12.53 6.39 20.25
N VAL A 263 11.66 6.34 21.27
CA VAL A 263 10.19 6.36 21.11
C VAL A 263 9.53 7.55 21.81
N GLY A 264 10.05 7.96 22.97
CA GLY A 264 9.54 9.11 23.71
C GLY A 264 9.38 8.90 25.21
N LYS A 265 8.68 9.84 25.86
CA LYS A 265 8.52 9.89 27.30
C LYS A 265 7.11 9.50 27.70
N ILE A 266 6.98 8.68 28.75
CA ILE A 266 5.69 8.34 29.34
C ILE A 266 5.24 9.47 30.26
N ASP A 267 4.09 10.09 30.01
CA ASP A 267 3.51 11.07 30.92
C ASP A 267 2.81 10.41 32.11
N MET A 268 2.01 9.38 31.82
CA MET A 268 1.18 8.65 32.78
C MET A 268 1.05 7.18 32.37
N ILE A 269 0.94 6.31 33.37
CA ILE A 269 0.58 4.90 33.20
C ILE A 269 -0.85 4.73 33.72
N ARG A 270 -1.74 4.20 32.88
CA ARG A 270 -3.16 3.95 33.16
C ARG A 270 -3.42 2.44 33.13
N ILE A 271 -4.19 1.93 34.09
CA ILE A 271 -4.72 0.56 34.07
C ILE A 271 -6.23 0.67 33.82
N TYR A 272 -6.73 0.03 32.76
CA TYR A 272 -8.14 0.12 32.35
C TYR A 272 -8.98 -1.02 32.95
N SER A 273 -10.21 -0.68 33.33
CA SER A 273 -11.26 -1.61 33.75
C SER A 273 -12.59 -1.12 33.17
N GLY A 274 -12.97 -1.71 32.03
CA GLY A 274 -14.02 -1.18 31.16
C GLY A 274 -13.67 0.24 30.69
N GLU A 275 -14.62 1.17 30.86
CA GLU A 275 -14.46 2.58 30.47
C GLU A 275 -13.70 3.43 31.51
N ARG A 276 -13.42 2.88 32.69
CA ARG A 276 -12.70 3.57 33.77
C ARG A 276 -11.23 3.17 33.76
N TYR A 277 -10.37 4.07 34.21
CA TYR A 277 -8.97 3.76 34.45
C TYR A 277 -8.50 4.29 35.81
N GLU A 278 -7.49 3.65 36.36
CA GLU A 278 -6.69 4.15 37.49
C GLU A 278 -5.29 4.53 37.01
N THR A 279 -4.68 5.54 37.62
CA THR A 279 -3.32 5.98 37.27
C THR A 279 -2.33 5.43 38.28
N VAL A 280 -1.34 4.69 37.80
CA VAL A 280 -0.28 4.08 38.61
C VAL A 280 1.06 4.81 38.41
N LYS A 281 1.95 4.71 39.40
CA LYS A 281 3.29 5.31 39.34
C LYS A 281 4.29 4.43 38.62
N GLU A 282 4.12 3.13 38.73
CA GLU A 282 5.01 2.09 38.21
C GLU A 282 4.18 0.89 37.77
N ALA A 283 4.69 0.15 36.79
CA ALA A 283 4.16 -1.11 36.31
C ALA A 283 5.32 -2.11 36.16
N GLY A 284 5.05 -3.40 36.36
CA GLY A 284 6.06 -4.47 36.30
C GLY A 284 5.63 -5.61 35.40
N ALA A 285 6.51 -6.59 35.21
CA ALA A 285 6.24 -7.77 34.40
C ALA A 285 4.88 -8.43 34.75
N GLY A 286 4.13 -8.81 33.70
CA GLY A 286 2.77 -9.33 33.78
C GLY A 286 1.66 -8.27 33.83
N ASP A 287 1.98 -6.99 33.98
CA ASP A 287 0.98 -5.92 33.86
C ASP A 287 0.63 -5.64 32.39
N LEU A 288 -0.68 -5.51 32.12
CA LEU A 288 -1.22 -4.94 30.90
C LEU A 288 -1.56 -3.47 31.19
N VAL A 289 -0.88 -2.55 30.53
CA VAL A 289 -0.95 -1.12 30.83
C VAL A 289 -1.16 -0.28 29.59
N ALA A 290 -1.68 0.92 29.80
CA ALA A 290 -1.93 1.90 28.77
C ALA A 290 -1.19 3.19 29.10
N VAL A 291 -0.28 3.62 28.23
CA VAL A 291 0.60 4.77 28.46
C VAL A 291 0.26 5.94 27.54
N THR A 292 0.46 7.16 28.01
CA THR A 292 0.33 8.40 27.22
C THR A 292 1.69 9.07 27.05
N GLY A 293 1.86 9.85 25.97
CA GLY A 293 3.09 10.60 25.68
C GLY A 293 4.00 9.95 24.62
N LEU A 294 3.75 8.68 24.27
CA LEU A 294 4.40 8.02 23.14
C LEU A 294 3.69 8.41 21.82
N THR A 295 4.39 9.10 20.93
CA THR A 295 3.84 9.57 19.64
C THR A 295 4.14 8.62 18.48
N GLU A 296 5.28 7.94 18.48
CA GLU A 296 5.75 7.15 17.34
C GLU A 296 5.46 5.64 17.44
N SER A 297 4.98 5.17 18.60
CA SER A 297 4.74 3.74 18.85
C SER A 297 3.68 3.13 17.93
N LYS A 298 3.92 1.91 17.42
CA LYS A 298 2.97 1.14 16.60
C LYS A 298 2.56 -0.17 17.27
N ALA A 299 1.40 -0.71 16.91
CA ALA A 299 1.02 -2.05 17.35
C ALA A 299 1.95 -3.10 16.70
N GLY A 300 2.43 -4.04 17.50
CA GLY A 300 3.50 -4.97 17.13
C GLY A 300 4.92 -4.45 17.41
N ASP A 301 5.07 -3.22 17.94
CA ASP A 301 6.37 -2.74 18.42
C ASP A 301 6.81 -3.47 19.70
N VAL A 302 8.13 -3.61 19.84
CA VAL A 302 8.78 -4.32 20.93
C VAL A 302 9.85 -3.41 21.52
N TYR A 303 9.81 -3.19 22.83
CA TYR A 303 10.73 -2.30 23.54
C TYR A 303 11.55 -3.05 24.59
N GLY A 304 12.81 -2.64 24.75
CA GLY A 304 13.74 -3.23 25.71
C GLY A 304 14.17 -4.65 25.32
N SER A 305 14.21 -5.56 26.29
CA SER A 305 14.60 -6.97 26.10
C SER A 305 13.43 -7.91 25.80
N ALA A 306 12.24 -7.38 25.52
CA ALA A 306 11.11 -8.22 25.13
C ALA A 306 11.44 -8.97 23.83
N VAL A 307 11.10 -10.27 23.80
CA VAL A 307 11.12 -11.06 22.58
C VAL A 307 9.66 -11.26 22.18
N PHE A 308 9.34 -10.79 20.98
CA PHE A 308 8.08 -11.07 20.33
C PHE A 308 8.44 -11.73 19.00
N GLU A 309 8.05 -12.99 18.83
CA GLU A 309 7.92 -13.52 17.47
C GLU A 309 6.84 -12.68 16.82
N LYS A 310 7.25 -11.79 15.91
CA LYS A 310 6.33 -10.91 15.20
C LYS A 310 5.41 -11.81 14.39
N ALA A 311 4.21 -12.03 14.93
CA ALA A 311 3.12 -12.67 14.21
C ALA A 311 3.08 -12.04 12.82
N SER A 312 3.13 -12.88 11.79
CA SER A 312 2.96 -12.44 10.41
C SER A 312 1.51 -12.00 10.24
N LEU A 313 1.18 -10.81 10.77
CA LEU A 313 -0.10 -10.15 10.60
C LEU A 313 -0.38 -10.19 9.10
N SER A 314 -1.52 -10.77 8.73
CA SER A 314 -1.88 -10.87 7.33
C SER A 314 -1.86 -9.46 6.72
N GLU A 315 -1.24 -9.30 5.54
CA GLU A 315 -1.31 -8.05 4.80
C GLU A 315 -2.70 -7.91 4.15
N PRO A 316 -3.33 -6.71 4.16
CA PRO A 316 -4.62 -6.52 3.52
C PRO A 316 -4.51 -6.66 1.99
N VAL A 317 -5.30 -7.58 1.43
CA VAL A 317 -5.23 -7.99 0.02
C VAL A 317 -6.24 -7.28 -0.89
N LEU A 318 -7.18 -6.53 -0.32
CA LEU A 318 -8.21 -5.77 -1.03
C LEU A 318 -8.01 -4.27 -0.78
N SER A 319 -8.17 -3.45 -1.81
CA SER A 319 -8.05 -1.98 -1.77
C SER A 319 -9.33 -1.34 -2.29
N TYR A 320 -10.02 -0.59 -1.44
CA TYR A 320 -11.24 0.14 -1.78
C TYR A 320 -10.96 1.63 -1.86
N ARG A 321 -11.64 2.34 -2.74
CA ARG A 321 -11.66 3.81 -2.67
C ARG A 321 -12.72 4.25 -1.66
N LEU A 322 -12.33 5.10 -0.72
CA LEU A 322 -13.29 5.79 0.14
C LEU A 322 -13.81 7.02 -0.60
N VAL A 323 -15.13 7.06 -0.83
CA VAL A 323 -15.85 8.18 -1.42
C VAL A 323 -16.66 8.88 -0.32
N PRO A 324 -16.24 10.05 0.18
CA PRO A 324 -16.99 10.80 1.16
C PRO A 324 -18.20 11.50 0.50
N LEU A 325 -19.35 11.46 1.17
CA LEU A 325 -20.60 12.02 0.65
C LEU A 325 -20.84 13.47 1.09
N ASN A 326 -20.25 13.89 2.21
CA ASN A 326 -20.56 15.17 2.87
C ASN A 326 -19.34 16.05 3.18
N THR A 327 -18.12 15.61 2.83
CA THR A 327 -16.84 16.23 3.19
C THR A 327 -15.81 16.04 2.08
N GLU A 328 -14.83 16.92 1.93
CA GLU A 328 -13.71 16.70 0.99
C GLU A 328 -12.75 15.59 1.48
N PRO A 329 -12.20 14.74 0.59
CA PRO A 329 -11.26 13.68 0.98
C PRO A 329 -10.07 14.17 1.82
N ALA A 330 -9.45 15.28 1.44
CA ALA A 330 -8.28 15.81 2.15
C ALA A 330 -8.56 16.21 3.61
N LEU A 331 -9.78 16.68 3.92
CA LEU A 331 -10.18 17.02 5.29
C LEU A 331 -10.48 15.77 6.13
N LEU A 332 -10.85 14.67 5.48
CA LEU A 332 -11.16 13.39 6.13
C LEU A 332 -9.90 12.54 6.37
N LEU A 333 -8.84 12.73 5.58
CA LEU A 333 -7.58 11.97 5.66
C LEU A 333 -7.01 11.85 7.08
N PRO A 334 -6.90 12.92 7.91
CA PRO A 334 -6.38 12.80 9.27
C PRO A 334 -7.24 11.90 10.19
N ALA A 335 -8.56 11.89 10.00
CA ALA A 335 -9.46 11.02 10.76
C ALA A 335 -9.34 9.55 10.32
N VAL A 336 -9.11 9.30 9.04
CA VAL A 336 -8.90 7.95 8.50
C VAL A 336 -7.53 7.41 8.91
N MET A 337 -6.48 8.23 8.90
CA MET A 337 -5.17 7.90 9.46
C MET A 337 -5.23 7.65 10.98
N GLN A 338 -6.05 8.40 11.73
CA GLN A 338 -6.28 8.12 13.15
C GLN A 338 -6.88 6.72 13.36
N LEU A 339 -7.75 6.26 12.46
CA LEU A 339 -8.29 4.89 12.50
C LEU A 339 -7.28 3.84 12.03
N GLU A 340 -6.33 4.20 11.15
CA GLU A 340 -5.20 3.34 10.74
C GLU A 340 -4.28 3.02 11.92
N GLU A 341 -4.00 4.02 12.78
CA GLU A 341 -3.23 3.79 14.01
C GLU A 341 -3.94 2.85 14.98
N GLU A 342 -5.28 2.88 15.03
CA GLU A 342 -6.09 2.03 15.91
C GLU A 342 -6.30 0.61 15.36
N GLU A 343 -6.36 0.45 14.04
CA GLU A 343 -6.57 -0.82 13.35
C GLU A 343 -5.44 -1.10 12.33
N PRO A 344 -4.36 -1.81 12.73
CA PRO A 344 -3.22 -2.13 11.86
C PRO A 344 -3.51 -2.92 10.57
N THR A 345 -4.69 -3.53 10.41
CA THR A 345 -5.08 -4.14 9.12
C THR A 345 -5.83 -3.21 8.18
N LEU A 346 -6.14 -2.01 8.65
CA LEU A 346 -6.42 -0.86 7.80
C LEU A 346 -5.06 -0.35 7.29
N HIS A 347 -4.91 -0.14 5.98
CA HIS A 347 -3.83 0.68 5.44
C HIS A 347 -4.41 1.80 4.59
N VAL A 348 -3.93 3.02 4.80
CA VAL A 348 -4.49 4.23 4.20
C VAL A 348 -3.48 4.80 3.22
N LEU A 349 -3.88 4.87 1.96
CA LEU A 349 -3.06 5.35 0.85
C LEU A 349 -3.71 6.61 0.28
N TRP A 350 -2.97 7.72 0.30
CA TRP A 350 -3.35 8.94 -0.39
C TRP A 350 -2.81 8.89 -1.82
N GLU A 351 -3.72 8.90 -2.81
CA GLU A 351 -3.35 8.94 -4.22
C GLU A 351 -3.22 10.40 -4.68
N GLU A 352 -1.99 10.92 -4.75
CA GLU A 352 -1.74 12.34 -5.05
C GLU A 352 -2.30 12.78 -6.41
N ARG A 353 -2.31 11.89 -7.41
CA ARG A 353 -2.76 12.21 -8.78
C ARG A 353 -4.27 12.42 -8.87
N THR A 354 -5.06 11.58 -8.20
CA THR A 354 -6.54 11.67 -8.23
C THR A 354 -7.10 12.40 -7.00
N LYS A 355 -6.29 12.64 -5.97
CA LYS A 355 -6.68 13.20 -4.65
C LYS A 355 -7.73 12.35 -3.95
N GLU A 356 -7.65 11.04 -4.12
CA GLU A 356 -8.54 10.04 -3.52
C GLU A 356 -7.87 9.35 -2.33
N ILE A 357 -8.69 8.92 -1.36
CA ILE A 357 -8.25 8.03 -0.29
C ILE A 357 -8.53 6.59 -0.75
N ARG A 358 -7.48 5.78 -0.90
CA ARG A 358 -7.56 4.33 -1.00
C ARG A 358 -7.35 3.71 0.38
N ILE A 359 -8.10 2.68 0.68
CA ILE A 359 -8.10 1.97 1.97
C ILE A 359 -7.97 0.48 1.70
N GLN A 360 -6.95 -0.14 2.28
CA GLN A 360 -6.76 -1.58 2.21
C GLN A 360 -7.33 -2.25 3.45
N VAL A 361 -8.08 -3.35 3.27
CA VAL A 361 -8.75 -4.14 4.32
C VAL A 361 -8.76 -5.64 4.00
N MET A 362 -9.18 -6.47 4.96
CA MET A 362 -9.35 -7.92 4.81
C MET A 362 -10.70 -8.33 4.24
N GLY A 363 -11.76 -7.54 4.46
CA GLY A 363 -13.11 -7.94 4.08
C GLY A 363 -14.16 -6.84 4.20
N THR A 364 -15.33 -7.10 3.63
CA THR A 364 -16.41 -6.12 3.45
C THR A 364 -17.11 -5.72 4.77
N VAL A 365 -17.11 -6.58 5.79
CA VAL A 365 -17.66 -6.24 7.12
C VAL A 365 -16.84 -5.16 7.82
N GLN A 366 -15.51 -5.13 7.62
CA GLN A 366 -14.65 -4.06 8.15
C GLN A 366 -15.04 -2.69 7.55
N LEU A 367 -15.44 -2.64 6.28
CA LEU A 367 -15.90 -1.41 5.63
C LEU A 367 -17.20 -0.86 6.24
N GLU A 368 -18.17 -1.74 6.58
CA GLU A 368 -19.39 -1.30 7.25
C GLU A 368 -19.08 -0.66 8.61
N ILE A 369 -18.18 -1.28 9.39
CA ILE A 369 -17.77 -0.78 10.70
C ILE A 369 -16.99 0.53 10.57
N LEU A 370 -16.08 0.61 9.60
CA LEU A 370 -15.34 1.83 9.28
C LEU A 370 -16.28 2.99 8.92
N SER A 371 -17.31 2.73 8.10
CA SER A 371 -18.33 3.73 7.77
C SER A 371 -19.10 4.22 9.01
N ARG A 372 -19.43 3.32 9.95
CA ARG A 372 -20.13 3.65 11.20
C ARG A 372 -19.24 4.41 12.17
N GLU A 373 -17.97 4.04 12.33
CA GLU A 373 -17.01 4.76 13.18
C GLU A 373 -16.72 6.16 12.62
N LEU A 374 -16.54 6.30 11.30
CA LEU A 374 -16.36 7.61 10.64
C LEU A 374 -17.59 8.52 10.84
N LYS A 375 -18.80 7.97 10.68
CA LYS A 375 -20.06 8.71 10.93
C LYS A 375 -20.22 9.09 12.40
N SER A 376 -19.95 8.16 13.33
CA SER A 376 -20.19 8.35 14.77
C SER A 376 -19.17 9.29 15.43
N ARG A 377 -17.87 9.10 15.15
CA ARG A 377 -16.78 9.87 15.79
C ARG A 377 -16.44 11.18 15.07
N PHE A 378 -16.63 11.22 13.75
CA PHE A 378 -16.16 12.33 12.92
C PHE A 378 -17.28 13.00 12.10
N GLY A 379 -18.51 12.49 12.14
CA GLY A 379 -19.66 13.05 11.40
C GLY A 379 -19.59 12.84 9.89
N ALA A 380 -18.67 12.01 9.40
CA ALA A 380 -18.43 11.81 7.99
C ALA A 380 -19.28 10.65 7.44
N ASP A 381 -20.14 10.95 6.47
CA ASP A 381 -20.87 9.93 5.71
C ASP A 381 -20.00 9.50 4.52
N VAL A 382 -19.73 8.20 4.42
CA VAL A 382 -18.79 7.63 3.43
C VAL A 382 -19.37 6.40 2.74
N THR A 383 -18.88 6.14 1.54
CA THR A 383 -19.19 4.95 0.73
C THR A 383 -17.89 4.37 0.17
N PHE A 384 -17.96 3.11 -0.27
CA PHE A 384 -16.85 2.38 -0.88
C PHE A 384 -17.28 1.85 -2.25
N ASP A 385 -16.34 1.72 -3.17
CA ASP A 385 -16.58 1.07 -4.46
C ASP A 385 -16.44 -0.47 -4.37
N THR A 386 -16.35 -1.15 -5.51
CA THR A 386 -16.33 -2.62 -5.58
C THR A 386 -15.03 -3.26 -5.07
N GLY A 387 -14.00 -2.45 -4.82
CA GLY A 387 -12.66 -2.92 -4.45
C GLY A 387 -11.82 -3.35 -5.66
N ASP A 388 -10.55 -2.95 -5.62
CA ASP A 388 -9.46 -3.47 -6.43
C ASP A 388 -8.64 -4.49 -5.61
N ILE A 389 -7.87 -5.33 -6.27
CA ILE A 389 -6.99 -6.31 -5.62
C ILE A 389 -5.59 -5.72 -5.52
N VAL A 390 -4.94 -5.92 -4.38
CA VAL A 390 -3.56 -5.47 -4.16
C VAL A 390 -2.60 -6.47 -4.82
N TYR A 391 -2.30 -6.26 -6.11
CA TYR A 391 -1.27 -7.00 -6.83
C TYR A 391 0.14 -6.57 -6.37
N LYS A 392 1.13 -7.43 -6.66
CA LYS A 392 2.57 -7.15 -6.53
C LYS A 392 3.26 -7.53 -7.84
N GLU A 393 4.47 -7.05 -8.06
CA GLU A 393 5.29 -7.44 -9.22
C GLU A 393 6.63 -8.01 -8.74
N ALA A 394 7.17 -8.98 -9.49
CA ALA A 394 8.50 -9.58 -9.28
C ALA A 394 9.17 -9.81 -10.64
N ILE A 395 10.40 -10.30 -10.66
CA ILE A 395 11.14 -10.66 -11.89
C ILE A 395 11.35 -12.17 -11.98
N ALA A 396 11.51 -12.71 -13.19
CA ALA A 396 11.81 -14.13 -13.43
C ALA A 396 13.29 -14.40 -13.79
N ASN A 397 14.02 -13.37 -14.24
CA ASN A 397 15.41 -13.46 -14.71
C ASN A 397 16.32 -12.44 -14.00
N THR A 398 17.63 -12.69 -14.04
CA THR A 398 18.64 -11.74 -13.56
C THR A 398 18.97 -10.72 -14.65
N VAL A 399 19.04 -9.43 -14.30
CA VAL A 399 19.37 -8.32 -15.21
C VAL A 399 20.28 -7.27 -14.56
N GLU A 400 21.01 -6.51 -15.37
CA GLU A 400 21.78 -5.34 -14.91
C GLU A 400 20.99 -4.05 -15.15
N GLY A 401 20.66 -3.36 -14.07
CA GLY A 401 20.03 -2.05 -14.05
C GLY A 401 21.06 -0.93 -13.99
N VAL A 402 21.13 -0.07 -15.01
CA VAL A 402 22.06 1.06 -15.11
C VAL A 402 21.32 2.39 -14.97
N GLY A 403 21.76 3.22 -14.03
CA GLY A 403 21.19 4.54 -13.76
C GLY A 403 22.25 5.62 -13.73
N HIS A 404 22.16 6.57 -14.67
CA HIS A 404 23.04 7.73 -14.76
C HIS A 404 22.27 9.03 -14.50
N PHE A 405 22.88 9.93 -13.73
CA PHE A 405 22.31 11.22 -13.35
C PHE A 405 23.37 12.32 -13.33
N GLU A 406 23.44 13.09 -14.42
CA GLU A 406 24.42 14.14 -14.65
C GLU A 406 23.78 15.43 -15.22
N PRO A 407 22.92 16.14 -14.47
CA PRO A 407 22.57 17.53 -14.78
C PRO A 407 23.74 18.49 -14.46
N LEU A 408 23.59 19.77 -14.80
CA LEU A 408 24.64 20.80 -14.66
C LEU A 408 25.27 20.82 -13.25
N ARG A 409 26.56 20.44 -13.15
CA ARG A 409 27.37 20.34 -11.90
C ARG A 409 26.95 19.24 -10.91
N HIS A 410 26.20 18.25 -11.38
CA HIS A 410 25.85 17.02 -10.65
C HIS A 410 26.44 15.79 -11.36
N TYR A 411 26.74 14.72 -10.62
CA TYR A 411 27.15 13.44 -11.21
C TYR A 411 26.87 12.30 -10.23
N ALA A 412 26.13 11.29 -10.67
CA ALA A 412 26.09 9.99 -10.03
C ALA A 412 25.75 8.90 -11.05
N GLU A 413 26.41 7.76 -10.93
CA GLU A 413 26.24 6.60 -11.80
C GLU A 413 26.22 5.35 -10.91
N VAL A 414 25.23 4.48 -11.13
CA VAL A 414 24.94 3.31 -10.30
C VAL A 414 24.53 2.13 -11.17
N HIS A 415 25.16 0.98 -10.98
CA HIS A 415 24.83 -0.29 -11.61
C HIS A 415 24.37 -1.27 -10.52
N LEU A 416 23.18 -1.83 -10.71
CA LEU A 416 22.55 -2.79 -9.80
C LEU A 416 22.29 -4.09 -10.56
N ILE A 417 22.72 -5.24 -10.02
CA ILE A 417 22.18 -6.52 -10.47
C ILE A 417 20.85 -6.74 -9.74
N LEU A 418 19.78 -7.00 -10.51
CA LEU A 418 18.48 -7.40 -10.01
C LEU A 418 18.35 -8.92 -10.18
N GLU A 419 18.20 -9.66 -9.09
CA GLU A 419 18.02 -11.13 -9.10
C GLU A 419 16.67 -11.54 -8.51
N PRO A 420 15.99 -12.56 -9.06
CA PRO A 420 14.78 -13.11 -8.46
C PRO A 420 15.08 -13.83 -7.13
N LEU A 421 14.22 -13.64 -6.13
CA LEU A 421 14.26 -14.34 -4.85
C LEU A 421 13.13 -15.39 -4.74
N PRO A 422 13.21 -16.33 -3.79
CA PRO A 422 12.08 -17.16 -3.41
C PRO A 422 10.84 -16.32 -3.03
N ALA A 423 9.65 -16.84 -3.33
CA ALA A 423 8.41 -16.12 -3.08
C ALA A 423 8.23 -15.80 -1.59
N GLY A 424 7.92 -14.53 -1.27
CA GLY A 424 7.78 -14.03 0.09
C GLY A 424 9.08 -13.57 0.76
N SER A 425 10.22 -13.57 0.07
CA SER A 425 11.48 -13.00 0.57
C SER A 425 11.48 -11.47 0.68
N GLY A 426 10.62 -10.77 -0.05
CA GLY A 426 10.60 -9.30 -0.08
C GLY A 426 11.77 -8.72 -0.87
N LEU A 427 12.24 -7.52 -0.50
CA LEU A 427 13.37 -6.88 -1.16
C LEU A 427 14.65 -7.00 -0.32
N GLU A 428 15.68 -7.61 -0.90
CA GLU A 428 17.03 -7.66 -0.32
C GLU A 428 17.93 -6.61 -0.98
N PHE A 429 18.77 -5.93 -0.19
CA PHE A 429 19.71 -4.91 -0.71
C PHE A 429 21.14 -5.27 -0.29
N CYS A 430 21.99 -5.56 -1.28
CA CYS A 430 23.35 -6.06 -1.08
C CYS A 430 24.38 -5.13 -1.75
N THR A 431 25.65 -5.26 -1.37
CA THR A 431 26.79 -4.62 -2.08
C THR A 431 27.88 -5.65 -2.31
N ASP A 432 28.41 -5.67 -3.53
CA ASP A 432 29.57 -6.46 -3.95
C ASP A 432 30.64 -5.54 -4.57
N LEU A 433 30.78 -4.34 -3.99
CA LEU A 433 31.64 -3.27 -4.48
C LEU A 433 32.75 -2.95 -3.48
N SER A 434 34.02 -3.01 -3.89
CA SER A 434 35.14 -2.61 -3.03
C SER A 434 35.02 -1.13 -2.62
N GLU A 435 35.38 -0.82 -1.36
CA GLU A 435 35.47 0.55 -0.86
C GLU A 435 36.50 1.40 -1.65
N ASP A 436 37.44 0.77 -2.37
CA ASP A 436 38.41 1.43 -3.24
C ASP A 436 37.77 2.07 -4.49
N LEU A 437 36.70 1.46 -5.02
CA LEU A 437 35.98 1.93 -6.21
C LEU A 437 34.95 2.99 -5.85
N LEU A 438 34.21 2.76 -4.77
CA LEU A 438 33.26 3.72 -4.22
C LEU A 438 33.26 3.62 -2.69
N SER A 439 33.60 4.71 -2.01
CA SER A 439 33.72 4.74 -0.55
C SER A 439 32.45 4.23 0.15
N GLY A 440 32.61 3.44 1.22
CA GLY A 440 31.50 2.80 1.93
C GLY A 440 30.38 3.75 2.42
N ASN A 441 30.67 5.04 2.62
CA ASN A 441 29.62 6.04 2.92
C ASN A 441 28.63 6.23 1.75
N TRP A 442 29.13 6.30 0.50
CA TRP A 442 28.27 6.40 -0.68
C TRP A 442 27.51 5.10 -0.94
N GLN A 443 28.12 3.95 -0.72
CA GLN A 443 27.42 2.66 -0.79
C GLN A 443 26.25 2.61 0.21
N ARG A 444 26.47 2.99 1.48
CA ARG A 444 25.40 3.10 2.49
C ARG A 444 24.32 4.11 2.11
N HIS A 445 24.67 5.22 1.46
CA HIS A 445 23.69 6.18 0.94
C HIS A 445 22.83 5.59 -0.18
N ILE A 446 23.41 4.84 -1.13
CA ILE A 446 22.69 4.11 -2.18
C ILE A 446 21.73 3.09 -1.57
N LEU A 447 22.22 2.21 -0.70
CA LEU A 447 21.40 1.17 -0.06
C LEU A 447 20.28 1.78 0.79
N SER A 448 20.55 2.86 1.54
CA SER A 448 19.52 3.56 2.30
C SER A 448 18.51 4.27 1.40
N ALA A 449 18.91 4.79 0.23
CA ALA A 449 18.00 5.38 -0.74
C ALA A 449 17.06 4.33 -1.37
N LEU A 450 17.61 3.15 -1.70
CA LEU A 450 16.86 2.01 -2.22
C LEU A 450 15.85 1.48 -1.18
N ALA A 451 16.28 1.29 0.07
CA ALA A 451 15.41 0.77 1.14
C ALA A 451 14.30 1.74 1.59
N ARG A 452 14.48 3.06 1.39
CA ARG A 452 13.47 4.09 1.75
C ARG A 452 12.33 4.24 0.73
N LYS A 453 12.50 3.79 -0.52
CA LYS A 453 11.49 3.94 -1.58
C LYS A 453 10.77 2.61 -1.78
N LYS A 454 9.43 2.63 -1.78
CA LYS A 454 8.64 1.52 -2.33
C LYS A 454 8.77 1.59 -3.86
N HIS A 455 9.42 0.61 -4.47
CA HIS A 455 9.62 0.56 -5.91
C HIS A 455 8.34 0.07 -6.60
N LYS A 456 7.98 0.70 -7.73
CA LYS A 456 6.86 0.29 -8.58
C LYS A 456 7.37 -0.57 -9.74
N GLY A 457 6.65 -1.64 -10.03
CA GLY A 457 6.83 -2.43 -11.25
C GLY A 457 6.44 -1.67 -12.52
N VAL A 458 6.59 -2.35 -13.66
CA VAL A 458 6.39 -1.78 -15.00
C VAL A 458 5.08 -2.25 -15.66
N LEU A 459 4.46 -3.34 -15.18
CA LEU A 459 3.27 -3.94 -15.78
C LEU A 459 1.97 -3.25 -15.35
N THR A 460 1.85 -2.96 -14.06
CA THR A 460 0.64 -2.38 -13.44
C THR A 460 0.94 -1.21 -12.52
N GLY A 461 2.22 -0.92 -12.29
CA GLY A 461 2.66 0.06 -11.28
C GLY A 461 2.53 -0.46 -9.85
N SER A 462 2.31 -1.77 -9.68
CA SER A 462 2.18 -2.43 -8.37
C SER A 462 3.51 -2.45 -7.63
N VAL A 463 3.47 -2.73 -6.32
CA VAL A 463 4.68 -2.74 -5.48
C VAL A 463 5.57 -3.93 -5.85
N LEU A 464 6.86 -3.67 -6.05
CA LEU A 464 7.87 -4.69 -6.33
C LEU A 464 8.19 -5.51 -5.08
N THR A 465 8.28 -6.84 -5.21
CA THR A 465 8.65 -7.80 -4.16
C THR A 465 9.52 -8.91 -4.74
N ASP A 466 10.18 -9.66 -3.87
CA ASP A 466 10.92 -10.89 -4.17
C ASP A 466 12.06 -10.67 -5.18
N VAL A 467 12.79 -9.56 -4.98
CA VAL A 467 13.96 -9.15 -5.79
C VAL A 467 15.13 -8.78 -4.88
N ARG A 468 16.32 -9.33 -5.15
CA ARG A 468 17.58 -8.86 -4.60
C ARG A 468 18.17 -7.79 -5.50
N MET A 469 18.59 -6.68 -4.92
CA MET A 469 19.30 -5.59 -5.61
C MET A 469 20.73 -5.51 -5.09
N THR A 470 21.71 -5.94 -5.89
CA THR A 470 23.13 -5.94 -5.53
C THR A 470 23.85 -4.80 -6.23
N LEU A 471 24.43 -3.88 -5.44
CA LEU A 471 25.32 -2.82 -5.96
C LEU A 471 26.64 -3.43 -6.41
N VAL A 472 26.89 -3.45 -7.72
CA VAL A 472 28.10 -4.04 -8.33
C VAL A 472 29.07 -3.00 -8.90
N ALA A 473 28.57 -1.84 -9.31
CA ALA A 473 29.42 -0.73 -9.73
C ALA A 473 28.76 0.62 -9.46
N GLY A 474 29.57 1.65 -9.33
CA GLY A 474 29.09 3.03 -9.18
C GLY A 474 30.23 4.03 -9.13
N LYS A 475 29.95 5.26 -9.52
CA LYS A 475 30.97 6.29 -9.73
C LYS A 475 30.52 7.65 -9.22
N ALA A 476 31.42 8.32 -8.50
CA ALA A 476 31.23 9.65 -7.94
C ALA A 476 32.24 10.64 -8.55
N HIS A 477 31.83 11.89 -8.72
CA HIS A 477 32.71 13.00 -9.05
C HIS A 477 33.06 13.81 -7.79
N PRO A 478 34.36 13.98 -7.42
CA PRO A 478 34.78 14.56 -6.14
C PRO A 478 34.29 15.97 -5.78
N LYS A 479 33.75 16.73 -6.75
CA LYS A 479 33.23 18.10 -6.56
C LYS A 479 31.77 18.28 -6.96
N HIS A 480 31.15 17.28 -7.58
CA HIS A 480 29.84 17.42 -8.23
C HIS A 480 28.82 16.39 -7.72
N THR A 481 29.23 15.31 -7.06
CA THR A 481 28.28 14.39 -6.45
C THR A 481 27.76 14.90 -5.10
N GLY A 482 26.47 15.21 -5.05
CA GLY A 482 25.70 15.39 -3.82
C GLY A 482 24.97 14.11 -3.39
N GLY A 483 24.54 14.03 -2.13
CA GLY A 483 23.78 12.87 -1.63
C GLY A 483 22.40 12.68 -2.27
N GLY A 484 21.86 13.71 -2.94
CA GLY A 484 20.64 13.59 -3.74
C GLY A 484 20.84 12.89 -5.08
N ASP A 485 22.05 12.96 -5.64
CA ASP A 485 22.34 12.50 -7.01
C ASP A 485 22.34 10.96 -7.06
N PHE A 486 22.97 10.32 -6.08
CA PHE A 486 22.90 8.86 -5.93
C PHE A 486 21.47 8.35 -5.75
N ARG A 487 20.60 9.08 -5.02
CA ARG A 487 19.18 8.71 -4.91
C ARG A 487 18.48 8.74 -6.27
N GLN A 488 18.80 9.72 -7.13
CA GLN A 488 18.24 9.84 -8.48
C GLN A 488 18.79 8.78 -9.44
N ALA A 489 20.09 8.47 -9.37
CA ALA A 489 20.75 7.42 -10.15
C ALA A 489 20.23 6.02 -9.76
N SER A 490 20.18 5.69 -8.46
CA SER A 490 19.69 4.37 -8.01
C SER A 490 18.22 4.11 -8.37
N CYS A 491 17.35 5.12 -8.32
CA CYS A 491 15.96 4.97 -8.78
C CYS A 491 15.88 4.64 -10.28
N ARG A 492 16.75 5.25 -11.10
CA ARG A 492 16.83 5.00 -12.55
C ARG A 492 17.43 3.63 -12.86
N ALA A 493 18.46 3.22 -12.11
CA ALA A 493 19.05 1.88 -12.22
C ALA A 493 18.01 0.78 -12.01
N VAL A 494 17.21 0.87 -10.93
CA VAL A 494 16.08 -0.04 -10.70
C VAL A 494 15.08 0.02 -11.84
N ARG A 495 14.67 1.22 -12.28
CA ARG A 495 13.65 1.36 -13.33
C ARG A 495 14.10 0.81 -14.68
N GLN A 496 15.33 1.12 -15.10
CA GLN A 496 15.92 0.65 -16.35
C GLN A 496 16.10 -0.87 -16.35
N GLY A 497 16.56 -1.45 -15.23
CA GLY A 497 16.63 -2.90 -15.07
C GLY A 497 15.24 -3.56 -15.13
N LEU A 498 14.23 -3.00 -14.48
CA LEU A 498 12.85 -3.49 -14.58
C LEU A 498 12.29 -3.41 -16.01
N MET A 499 12.63 -2.39 -16.81
CA MET A 499 12.21 -2.32 -18.23
C MET A 499 12.84 -3.43 -19.10
N GLN A 500 13.94 -4.05 -18.64
CA GLN A 500 14.63 -5.15 -19.34
C GLN A 500 14.35 -6.54 -18.73
N ALA A 501 13.77 -6.60 -17.53
CA ALA A 501 13.42 -7.84 -16.86
C ALA A 501 12.19 -8.53 -17.49
N GLU A 502 12.14 -9.84 -17.38
CA GLU A 502 10.90 -10.62 -17.51
C GLU A 502 10.09 -10.44 -16.23
N ASN A 503 9.21 -9.45 -16.24
CA ASN A 503 8.39 -9.09 -15.08
C ASN A 503 7.19 -10.05 -14.96
N VAL A 504 6.87 -10.43 -13.72
CA VAL A 504 5.76 -11.32 -13.38
C VAL A 504 4.80 -10.59 -12.45
N LEU A 505 3.54 -10.47 -12.87
CA LEU A 505 2.47 -10.00 -12.00
C LEU A 505 2.09 -11.09 -11.00
N LEU A 506 2.05 -10.75 -9.71
CA LEU A 506 1.66 -11.62 -8.62
C LEU A 506 0.30 -11.22 -8.06
N GLU A 507 -0.59 -12.18 -7.87
CA GLU A 507 -1.87 -12.00 -7.18
C GLU A 507 -1.86 -12.68 -5.81
N PRO A 508 -2.60 -12.14 -4.82
CA PRO A 508 -2.69 -12.75 -3.50
C PRO A 508 -3.58 -14.00 -3.52
N TYR A 509 -3.22 -15.00 -2.72
CA TYR A 509 -3.95 -16.26 -2.58
C TYR A 509 -4.43 -16.47 -1.14
N TYR A 510 -5.67 -16.94 -1.00
CA TYR A 510 -6.15 -17.53 0.25
C TYR A 510 -5.70 -18.99 0.35
N SER A 511 -5.15 -19.42 1.49
CA SER A 511 -5.22 -20.84 1.88
C SER A 511 -6.55 -21.08 2.58
N PHE A 512 -7.28 -22.14 2.20
CA PHE A 512 -8.57 -22.47 2.77
C PHE A 512 -8.65 -23.91 3.29
N VAL A 513 -9.56 -24.10 4.23
CA VAL A 513 -10.02 -25.40 4.73
C VAL A 513 -11.53 -25.38 4.69
N ILE A 514 -12.13 -26.26 3.89
CA ILE A 514 -13.58 -26.38 3.69
C ILE A 514 -14.06 -27.70 4.27
N THR A 515 -14.95 -27.64 5.26
CA THR A 515 -15.59 -28.82 5.86
C THR A 515 -17.02 -28.93 5.36
N ILE A 516 -17.36 -30.04 4.70
CA ILE A 516 -18.62 -30.23 3.98
C ILE A 516 -19.20 -31.64 4.19
N PRO A 517 -20.54 -31.83 4.07
CA PRO A 517 -21.14 -33.16 4.08
C PRO A 517 -20.71 -33.97 2.85
N ALA A 518 -20.59 -35.29 3.01
CA ALA A 518 -20.23 -36.20 1.91
C ALA A 518 -21.09 -36.00 0.64
N ASP A 519 -22.41 -35.80 0.81
CA ASP A 519 -23.39 -35.55 -0.27
C ASP A 519 -23.16 -34.27 -1.10
N SER A 520 -22.25 -33.40 -0.67
CA SER A 520 -22.00 -32.09 -1.30
C SER A 520 -20.60 -31.97 -1.92
N ILE A 521 -19.73 -32.97 -1.74
CA ILE A 521 -18.34 -32.96 -2.23
C ILE A 521 -18.26 -32.59 -3.71
N GLY A 522 -18.92 -33.33 -4.60
CA GLY A 522 -18.81 -33.10 -6.05
C GLY A 522 -19.27 -31.73 -6.53
N ARG A 523 -20.29 -31.15 -5.87
CA ARG A 523 -20.80 -29.80 -6.19
C ARG A 523 -19.84 -28.71 -5.73
N VAL A 524 -19.18 -28.90 -4.59
CA VAL A 524 -18.18 -27.97 -4.07
C VAL A 524 -16.88 -28.06 -4.87
N MET A 525 -16.39 -29.27 -5.18
CA MET A 525 -15.21 -29.46 -6.03
C MET A 525 -15.36 -28.80 -7.40
N HIS A 526 -16.53 -28.92 -8.05
CA HIS A 526 -16.80 -28.24 -9.32
C HIS A 526 -16.65 -26.72 -9.20
N ALA A 527 -17.30 -26.11 -8.20
CA ALA A 527 -17.22 -24.67 -7.97
C ALA A 527 -15.78 -24.22 -7.63
N LEU A 528 -15.01 -25.01 -6.88
CA LEU A 528 -13.60 -24.73 -6.61
C LEU A 528 -12.76 -24.74 -7.90
N THR A 529 -12.98 -25.72 -8.78
CA THR A 529 -12.29 -25.78 -10.09
C THR A 529 -12.66 -24.59 -10.99
N GLU A 530 -13.93 -24.18 -11.05
CA GLU A 530 -14.37 -22.99 -11.79
C GLU A 530 -13.71 -21.70 -11.28
N LEU A 531 -13.44 -21.61 -9.97
CA LEU A 531 -12.74 -20.47 -9.35
C LEU A 531 -11.21 -20.56 -9.43
N ASN A 532 -10.65 -21.49 -10.21
CA ASN A 532 -9.21 -21.72 -10.35
C ASN A 532 -8.49 -22.05 -9.02
N ALA A 533 -9.18 -22.70 -8.08
CA ALA A 533 -8.58 -23.16 -6.84
C ALA A 533 -7.78 -24.46 -7.03
N ASP A 534 -6.60 -24.54 -6.42
CA ASP A 534 -5.80 -25.75 -6.28
C ASP A 534 -6.17 -26.42 -4.95
N PHE A 535 -6.69 -27.65 -4.96
CA PHE A 535 -7.18 -28.28 -3.73
C PHE A 535 -6.99 -29.80 -3.70
N GLU A 536 -6.86 -30.30 -2.48
CA GLU A 536 -6.73 -31.72 -2.14
C GLU A 536 -7.80 -32.11 -1.11
N ARG A 537 -8.17 -33.39 -1.11
CA ARG A 537 -9.07 -33.95 -0.10
C ARG A 537 -8.25 -34.53 1.04
N ASP A 538 -8.63 -34.19 2.26
CA ASP A 538 -7.95 -34.68 3.45
C ASP A 538 -8.20 -36.18 3.68
N ALA A 539 -7.14 -36.88 4.09
CA ALA A 539 -7.18 -38.32 4.35
C ALA A 539 -8.04 -38.65 5.57
N ASP A 540 -7.98 -37.80 6.60
CA ASP A 540 -8.72 -37.91 7.86
C ASP A 540 -10.19 -37.44 7.73
N SER A 541 -10.86 -37.84 6.64
CA SER A 541 -12.28 -37.62 6.42
C SER A 541 -13.11 -38.48 7.40
N HIS A 542 -13.61 -37.88 8.49
CA HIS A 542 -14.52 -38.57 9.43
C HIS A 542 -15.86 -38.98 8.80
N ASP A 543 -16.47 -40.05 9.32
CA ASP A 543 -17.71 -40.61 8.79
C ASP A 543 -18.83 -39.57 8.66
N GLY A 544 -19.29 -39.34 7.42
CA GLY A 544 -20.34 -38.37 7.07
C GLY A 544 -19.86 -36.96 6.65
N SER A 545 -18.58 -36.61 6.83
CA SER A 545 -18.03 -35.32 6.43
C SER A 545 -16.71 -35.46 5.65
N ALA A 546 -16.38 -34.44 4.86
CA ALA A 546 -15.10 -34.38 4.15
C ALA A 546 -14.49 -32.98 4.31
N VAL A 547 -13.18 -32.96 4.46
CA VAL A 547 -12.37 -31.75 4.52
C VAL A 547 -11.62 -31.60 3.20
N LEU A 548 -11.72 -30.42 2.60
CA LEU A 548 -10.95 -30.02 1.42
C LEU A 548 -9.97 -28.92 1.86
N LYS A 549 -8.68 -29.12 1.61
CA LYS A 549 -7.61 -28.16 1.90
C LYS A 549 -7.05 -27.65 0.57
N GLY A 550 -6.79 -26.35 0.46
CA GLY A 550 -6.35 -25.80 -0.82
C GLY A 550 -5.96 -24.33 -0.80
N PHE A 551 -5.68 -23.81 -1.98
CA PHE A 551 -5.34 -22.42 -2.24
C PHE A 551 -6.19 -21.87 -3.39
N ALA A 552 -6.72 -20.67 -3.24
CA ALA A 552 -7.50 -20.00 -4.30
C ALA A 552 -7.06 -18.54 -4.46
N PRO A 553 -7.08 -17.99 -5.70
CA PRO A 553 -6.89 -16.57 -5.92
C PRO A 553 -7.90 -15.74 -5.11
N VAL A 554 -7.48 -14.63 -4.51
CA VAL A 554 -8.41 -13.71 -3.83
C VAL A 554 -9.46 -13.18 -4.80
N SER A 555 -9.05 -12.96 -6.07
CA SER A 555 -9.85 -12.45 -7.19
C SER A 555 -11.15 -13.18 -7.45
N SER A 556 -11.09 -14.52 -7.51
CA SER A 556 -12.25 -15.37 -7.76
C SER A 556 -12.95 -15.80 -6.46
N PHE A 557 -12.22 -15.87 -5.35
CA PHE A 557 -12.66 -16.57 -4.15
C PHE A 557 -13.26 -15.67 -3.07
N GLN A 558 -13.27 -14.35 -3.25
CA GLN A 558 -13.79 -13.38 -2.28
C GLN A 558 -15.22 -13.71 -1.82
N ASP A 559 -16.13 -13.98 -2.76
CA ASP A 559 -17.56 -14.20 -2.50
C ASP A 559 -17.95 -15.66 -2.22
N PHE A 560 -17.01 -16.61 -2.40
CA PHE A 560 -17.27 -18.04 -2.22
C PHE A 560 -17.86 -18.42 -0.83
N PRO A 561 -17.46 -17.81 0.31
CA PRO A 561 -18.09 -18.09 1.60
C PRO A 561 -19.60 -17.82 1.65
N ALA A 562 -20.12 -16.86 0.87
CA ALA A 562 -21.56 -16.60 0.77
C ALA A 562 -22.29 -17.64 -0.10
N LEU A 563 -21.58 -18.23 -1.08
CA LEU A 563 -22.11 -19.26 -1.97
C LEU A 563 -22.15 -20.65 -1.30
N LEU A 564 -21.15 -20.96 -0.46
CA LEU A 564 -20.96 -22.29 0.13
C LEU A 564 -22.19 -22.84 0.90
N PRO A 565 -22.92 -22.07 1.73
CA PRO A 565 -24.14 -22.54 2.38
C PRO A 565 -25.21 -23.02 1.38
N THR A 566 -25.34 -22.35 0.23
CA THR A 566 -26.28 -22.73 -0.83
C THR A 566 -25.89 -24.07 -1.47
N LEU A 567 -24.59 -24.29 -1.71
CA LEU A 567 -24.06 -25.55 -2.23
C LEU A 567 -24.25 -26.70 -1.22
N CYS A 568 -24.10 -26.44 0.08
CA CYS A 568 -24.05 -27.46 1.13
C CYS A 568 -25.32 -27.58 1.98
N LYS A 569 -26.45 -26.99 1.55
CA LYS A 569 -27.73 -26.95 2.31
C LYS A 569 -27.54 -26.42 3.75
N GLY A 570 -26.71 -25.39 3.91
CA GLY A 570 -26.39 -24.76 5.20
C GLY A 570 -25.36 -25.50 6.06
N LYS A 571 -24.84 -26.66 5.64
CA LYS A 571 -23.91 -27.49 6.42
C LYS A 571 -22.44 -27.40 5.96
N GLY A 572 -22.11 -26.47 5.07
CA GLY A 572 -20.78 -26.29 4.53
C GLY A 572 -20.10 -25.11 5.19
N HIS A 573 -18.88 -25.31 5.68
CA HIS A 573 -18.11 -24.30 6.40
C HIS A 573 -16.76 -24.09 5.74
N ILE A 574 -16.25 -22.87 5.82
CA ILE A 574 -14.96 -22.49 5.27
C ILE A 574 -14.19 -21.66 6.29
N PHE A 575 -12.94 -22.07 6.51
CA PHE A 575 -11.90 -21.23 7.07
C PHE A 575 -10.98 -20.78 5.92
N ARG A 576 -10.58 -19.51 5.90
CA ARG A 576 -9.58 -18.99 4.96
C ARG A 576 -8.67 -17.99 5.65
N ARG A 577 -7.40 -17.94 5.23
CA ARG A 577 -6.42 -16.91 5.59
C ARG A 577 -5.61 -16.54 4.35
N VAL A 578 -5.06 -15.33 4.30
CA VAL A 578 -4.09 -14.96 3.26
C VAL A 578 -2.84 -15.82 3.44
N SER A 579 -2.37 -16.44 2.36
CA SER A 579 -1.21 -17.35 2.38
C SER A 579 0.04 -16.77 1.72
N GLY A 580 -0.06 -15.57 1.14
CA GLY A 580 0.98 -14.92 0.36
C GLY A 580 0.58 -14.74 -1.11
N TYR A 581 1.58 -14.46 -1.94
CA TYR A 581 1.44 -14.10 -3.35
C TYR A 581 1.91 -15.23 -4.27
N ARG A 582 1.29 -15.36 -5.44
CA ARG A 582 1.68 -16.32 -6.49
C ARG A 582 1.52 -15.68 -7.89
N PRO A 583 2.18 -16.20 -8.94
CA PRO A 583 2.01 -15.72 -10.30
C PRO A 583 0.53 -15.65 -10.72
N CYS A 584 0.11 -14.48 -11.21
CA CYS A 584 -1.27 -14.22 -11.59
C CYS A 584 -1.65 -15.00 -12.85
N ARG A 585 -2.73 -15.78 -12.79
CA ARG A 585 -3.16 -16.64 -13.93
C ARG A 585 -3.72 -15.82 -15.09
N ASN A 586 -4.38 -14.69 -14.81
CA ASN A 586 -5.03 -13.82 -15.80
C ASN A 586 -4.26 -12.50 -16.00
N SER A 587 -2.93 -12.53 -15.90
CA SER A 587 -2.07 -11.32 -15.92
C SER A 587 -2.36 -10.37 -17.08
N ALA A 588 -2.53 -10.88 -18.31
CA ALA A 588 -2.80 -10.06 -19.50
C ALA A 588 -4.10 -9.23 -19.41
N GLU A 589 -5.16 -9.78 -18.81
CA GLU A 589 -6.43 -9.08 -18.61
C GLU A 589 -6.28 -7.96 -17.57
N VAL A 590 -5.59 -8.24 -16.47
CA VAL A 590 -5.33 -7.27 -15.39
C VAL A 590 -4.46 -6.11 -15.89
N ILE A 591 -3.41 -6.40 -16.66
CA ILE A 591 -2.53 -5.39 -17.25
C ILE A 591 -3.32 -4.49 -18.21
N ALA A 592 -4.10 -5.07 -19.13
CA ALA A 592 -4.92 -4.33 -20.07
C ALA A 592 -6.00 -3.47 -19.38
N LYS A 593 -6.61 -3.97 -18.31
CA LYS A 593 -7.59 -3.21 -17.50
C LYS A 593 -6.94 -2.06 -16.71
N THR A 594 -5.71 -2.26 -16.23
CA THR A 594 -4.99 -1.25 -15.44
C THR A 594 -4.47 -0.11 -16.31
N GLY A 595 -3.99 -0.42 -17.53
CA GLY A 595 -3.55 0.59 -18.51
C GLY A 595 -2.39 1.45 -18.01
N TYR A 596 -1.50 0.89 -17.18
CA TYR A 596 -0.34 1.61 -16.65
C TYR A 596 0.73 1.75 -17.72
N ASP A 597 1.12 2.99 -18.01
CA ASP A 597 2.23 3.33 -18.89
C ASP A 597 3.48 3.62 -18.04
N PRO A 598 4.55 2.80 -18.14
CA PRO A 598 5.75 2.99 -17.35
C PRO A 598 6.62 4.17 -17.79
N ASP A 599 6.51 4.63 -19.03
CA ASP A 599 7.27 5.76 -19.58
C ASP A 599 6.60 7.11 -19.24
N ALA A 600 5.27 7.10 -19.02
CA ALA A 600 4.53 8.27 -18.54
C ALA A 600 4.67 8.55 -17.02
N ASP A 601 5.26 7.64 -16.22
CA ASP A 601 5.48 7.87 -14.78
C ASP A 601 6.71 8.73 -14.50
N LEU A 602 6.51 10.06 -14.51
CA LEU A 602 7.53 11.06 -14.18
C LEU A 602 8.13 10.92 -12.76
N ALA A 603 7.47 10.22 -11.82
CA ALA A 603 8.00 9.95 -10.48
C ALA A 603 8.90 8.70 -10.43
N ASN A 604 8.85 7.86 -11.48
CA ASN A 604 9.68 6.68 -11.69
C ASN A 604 10.20 6.66 -13.15
N PRO A 605 10.98 7.67 -13.56
CA PRO A 605 11.36 7.86 -14.97
C PRO A 605 12.19 6.69 -15.48
N SER A 606 11.82 6.21 -16.67
CA SER A 606 12.52 5.17 -17.44
C SER A 606 13.73 5.69 -18.22
N TYR A 607 14.16 6.94 -17.99
CA TYR A 607 15.31 7.55 -18.67
C TYR A 607 16.42 7.98 -17.70
N SER A 608 17.67 7.82 -18.15
CA SER A 608 18.85 8.39 -17.49
C SER A 608 19.13 9.80 -18.00
N VAL A 609 19.86 10.60 -17.22
CA VAL A 609 20.20 11.99 -17.58
C VAL A 609 21.71 12.08 -17.78
N PHE A 610 22.13 12.36 -19.01
CA PHE A 610 23.54 12.52 -19.40
C PHE A 610 23.85 14.00 -19.70
N CYS A 611 25.12 14.38 -19.66
CA CYS A 611 25.55 15.74 -19.99
C CYS A 611 26.27 15.79 -21.34
N THR A 612 25.83 16.66 -22.25
CA THR A 612 26.64 17.07 -23.41
C THR A 612 26.76 18.60 -23.44
N HIS A 613 27.98 19.09 -23.63
CA HIS A 613 28.30 20.54 -23.70
C HIS A 613 27.81 21.39 -22.51
N GLY A 614 27.51 20.78 -21.36
CA GLY A 614 27.02 21.46 -20.17
C GLY A 614 25.49 21.53 -20.04
N ALA A 615 24.74 20.98 -20.99
CA ALA A 615 23.30 20.75 -20.87
C ALA A 615 23.03 19.28 -20.55
N GLY A 616 22.10 19.03 -19.63
CA GLY A 616 21.58 17.69 -19.36
C GLY A 616 20.53 17.30 -20.40
N TYR A 617 20.59 16.07 -20.92
CA TYR A 617 19.61 15.52 -21.87
C TYR A 617 19.17 14.12 -21.42
N PRO A 618 17.91 13.71 -21.70
CA PRO A 618 17.40 12.39 -21.37
C PRO A 618 17.91 11.33 -22.37
N VAL A 619 18.22 10.14 -21.87
CA VAL A 619 18.50 8.93 -22.67
C VAL A 619 17.58 7.82 -22.18
N MET A 620 16.78 7.26 -23.10
CA MET A 620 15.78 6.23 -22.80
C MET A 620 16.42 4.90 -22.37
N TRP A 621 15.73 4.11 -21.54
CA TRP A 621 16.23 2.86 -20.93
C TRP A 621 16.92 1.87 -21.89
N ASN A 622 16.47 1.83 -23.14
CA ASN A 622 16.96 0.96 -24.21
C ASN A 622 18.33 1.39 -24.77
N GLU A 623 18.71 2.66 -24.60
CA GLU A 623 19.96 3.24 -25.12
C GLU A 623 21.03 3.45 -24.04
N VAL A 624 20.68 3.35 -22.74
CA VAL A 624 21.58 3.65 -21.61
C VAL A 624 22.91 2.87 -21.67
N PHE A 625 22.89 1.58 -22.07
CA PHE A 625 24.10 0.77 -22.19
C PHE A 625 25.11 1.30 -23.24
N ALA A 626 24.64 2.03 -24.27
CA ALA A 626 25.54 2.63 -25.26
C ALA A 626 26.22 3.93 -24.74
N HIS A 627 25.70 4.50 -23.65
CA HIS A 627 26.13 5.79 -23.11
C HIS A 627 26.80 5.71 -21.73
N MET A 628 26.73 4.56 -21.04
CA MET A 628 27.34 4.36 -19.71
C MET A 628 28.85 4.68 -19.68
N HIS A 629 29.34 5.25 -18.58
CA HIS A 629 30.76 5.58 -18.38
C HIS A 629 31.51 4.54 -17.53
N VAL A 630 30.81 3.54 -16.99
CA VAL A 630 31.34 2.36 -16.32
C VAL A 630 30.95 1.13 -17.16
N PRO A 631 31.87 0.19 -17.45
CA PRO A 631 31.54 -1.00 -18.22
C PRO A 631 30.53 -1.88 -17.47
N SER A 632 29.65 -2.51 -18.23
CA SER A 632 28.69 -3.51 -17.73
C SER A 632 29.41 -4.69 -17.07
N VAL A 633 28.81 -5.23 -16.02
CA VAL A 633 29.34 -6.37 -15.25
C VAL A 633 28.79 -7.70 -15.79
N LEU A 634 27.58 -7.70 -16.33
CA LEU A 634 26.93 -8.89 -16.90
C LEU A 634 27.09 -9.04 -18.42
N TYR A 635 27.34 -7.95 -19.14
CA TYR A 635 27.48 -7.93 -20.60
C TYR A 635 28.88 -7.47 -21.00
N ASP A 636 29.66 -8.36 -21.64
CA ASP A 636 30.99 -7.99 -22.16
C ASP A 636 30.82 -6.97 -23.29
N THR A 637 31.42 -5.78 -23.15
CA THR A 637 31.27 -4.64 -24.06
C THR A 637 32.06 -4.81 -25.38
N GLY A 638 32.17 -6.05 -25.86
CA GLY A 638 33.07 -6.45 -26.94
C GLY A 638 32.45 -7.26 -28.08
N GLU A 639 31.18 -7.71 -27.97
CA GLU A 639 30.48 -8.39 -29.07
C GLU A 639 29.29 -7.57 -29.58
N ASP A 640 29.15 -7.53 -30.92
CA ASP A 640 28.10 -6.79 -31.61
C ASP A 640 26.69 -7.24 -31.17
N PHE A 641 25.81 -6.29 -30.86
CA PHE A 641 24.36 -6.51 -30.76
C PHE A 641 23.78 -6.84 -32.14
N THR A 642 24.06 -8.05 -32.63
CA THR A 642 23.45 -8.60 -33.84
C THR A 642 22.03 -9.04 -33.57
N GLU A 643 21.12 -8.63 -34.46
CA GLU A 643 19.68 -8.83 -34.35
C GLU A 643 19.29 -10.30 -34.10
N SER A 644 18.48 -10.55 -33.07
CA SER A 644 17.67 -11.78 -33.00
C SER A 644 16.29 -11.53 -33.61
N PRO A 645 15.83 -12.32 -34.59
CA PRO A 645 14.71 -11.95 -35.44
C PRO A 645 13.35 -12.31 -34.84
N VAL A 646 12.62 -11.31 -34.33
CA VAL A 646 11.18 -11.40 -34.13
C VAL A 646 10.46 -10.84 -35.35
N GLN A 647 10.07 -11.72 -36.28
CA GLN A 647 9.22 -11.33 -37.41
C GLN A 647 7.83 -10.88 -36.93
N LYS A 648 7.57 -9.57 -36.97
CA LYS A 648 6.22 -9.01 -37.03
C LYS A 648 6.15 -7.98 -38.16
N ASN A 649 5.20 -8.19 -39.08
CA ASN A 649 5.09 -7.41 -40.31
C ASN A 649 4.74 -5.94 -40.02
N PRO A 650 5.49 -4.94 -40.54
CA PRO A 650 5.22 -3.52 -40.30
C PRO A 650 3.91 -2.98 -40.90
N GLU A 651 3.20 -3.75 -41.73
CA GLU A 651 2.02 -3.27 -42.47
C GLU A 651 0.68 -3.49 -41.73
N SER A 652 0.62 -4.27 -40.64
CA SER A 652 -0.64 -4.56 -39.93
C SER A 652 -0.92 -3.69 -38.70
N LEU A 653 -0.03 -2.75 -38.37
CA LEU A 653 -0.17 -1.82 -37.24
C LEU A 653 -0.74 -0.45 -37.65
N MET A 654 -0.86 -0.19 -38.96
CA MET A 654 -1.24 1.12 -39.49
C MET A 654 -2.74 1.24 -39.83
N GLU A 655 -3.51 0.15 -39.72
CA GLU A 655 -4.93 0.09 -40.08
C GLU A 655 -5.86 -0.04 -38.85
N SER A 656 -5.29 -0.16 -37.64
CA SER A 656 -6.01 -0.39 -36.38
C SER A 656 -5.97 0.78 -35.39
N LEU A 657 -5.32 1.90 -35.73
CA LEU A 657 -5.21 3.10 -34.89
C LEU A 657 -6.20 4.23 -35.25
N ASP A 658 -6.99 4.06 -36.31
CA ASP A 658 -7.86 5.11 -36.88
C ASP A 658 -9.33 5.03 -36.38
N LEU A 659 -9.62 4.22 -35.35
CA LEU A 659 -11.01 3.93 -34.95
C LEU A 659 -11.29 3.85 -33.44
N ALA A 660 -10.82 4.84 -32.65
CA ALA A 660 -11.53 5.35 -31.47
C ALA A 660 -10.82 6.54 -30.82
N LEU A 661 -11.41 7.75 -30.93
CA LEU A 661 -11.69 8.71 -29.85
C LEU A 661 -12.25 10.02 -30.48
N GLY A 662 -13.31 10.57 -29.88
CA GLY A 662 -14.19 11.54 -30.55
C GLY A 662 -13.70 12.99 -30.56
N THR A 663 -14.02 13.72 -31.63
CA THR A 663 -13.61 15.12 -31.88
C THR A 663 -14.69 16.18 -31.56
N GLU A 664 -15.75 15.82 -30.82
CA GLU A 664 -16.96 16.66 -30.68
C GLU A 664 -16.77 17.98 -29.90
N GLU A 665 -15.65 18.17 -29.20
CA GLU A 665 -15.36 19.40 -28.44
C GLU A 665 -14.55 20.43 -29.25
N ILE A 666 -13.59 19.97 -30.06
CA ILE A 666 -12.74 20.81 -30.92
C ILE A 666 -13.55 21.41 -32.08
N ASP A 667 -14.49 20.62 -32.63
CA ASP A 667 -15.31 21.00 -33.77
C ASP A 667 -16.28 22.17 -33.47
N ARG A 668 -16.58 22.43 -32.18
CA ARG A 668 -17.37 23.61 -31.74
C ARG A 668 -16.58 24.91 -31.78
N ILE A 669 -15.29 24.85 -31.44
CA ILE A 669 -14.41 26.04 -31.42
C ILE A 669 -14.20 26.50 -32.87
N ILE A 670 -13.84 25.58 -33.76
CA ILE A 670 -13.51 25.86 -35.16
C ILE A 670 -14.73 26.34 -35.98
N LYS A 671 -15.94 25.86 -35.67
CA LYS A 671 -17.17 26.28 -36.37
C LYS A 671 -17.70 27.66 -35.95
N SER A 672 -17.08 28.32 -34.97
CA SER A 672 -17.51 29.64 -34.49
C SER A 672 -16.92 30.83 -35.26
N SER A 673 -15.86 30.62 -36.05
CA SER A 673 -15.17 31.69 -36.80
C SER A 673 -14.99 31.36 -38.30
N SER A 674 -15.80 32.03 -39.12
CA SER A 674 -15.49 32.37 -40.53
C SER A 674 -15.51 31.27 -41.60
N HIS A 675 -16.70 30.99 -42.13
CA HIS A 675 -16.86 30.58 -43.54
C HIS A 675 -16.60 31.77 -44.50
N ALA A 676 -15.76 31.61 -45.53
CA ALA A 676 -16.00 32.12 -46.90
C ALA A 676 -14.91 31.69 -47.93
N ASN A 677 -15.37 31.32 -49.14
CA ASN A 677 -14.66 31.28 -50.45
C ASN A 677 -13.50 30.27 -50.62
N GLU A 678 -13.68 29.17 -51.37
CA GLU A 678 -13.55 29.01 -52.84
C GLU A 678 -12.08 28.94 -53.36
N ARG A 679 -11.62 28.08 -54.29
CA ARG A 679 -12.06 26.82 -54.95
C ARG A 679 -10.98 26.47 -56.03
N ALA A 680 -10.45 25.24 -56.02
CA ALA A 680 -9.93 24.45 -57.18
C ALA A 680 -8.76 24.93 -58.10
N GLY A 681 -7.73 24.07 -58.36
CA GLY A 681 -6.72 24.31 -59.42
C GLY A 681 -5.62 23.24 -59.68
N LYS A 682 -5.89 22.27 -60.57
CA LYS A 682 -5.08 21.15 -61.16
C LYS A 682 -3.52 21.24 -61.36
N LYS A 683 -2.83 20.13 -60.98
CA LYS A 683 -1.72 19.33 -61.62
C LYS A 683 -0.59 19.95 -62.50
N ALA A 684 0.69 19.78 -62.06
CA ALA A 684 1.96 19.22 -62.66
C ALA A 684 2.29 19.32 -64.21
N PRO A 685 3.55 19.17 -64.74
CA PRO A 685 4.77 18.50 -64.16
C PRO A 685 6.24 18.97 -64.58
N VAL A 686 7.31 18.36 -64.00
CA VAL A 686 8.59 17.82 -64.61
C VAL A 686 9.49 18.71 -65.54
N LYS A 687 10.86 18.75 -65.57
CA LYS A 687 12.03 18.08 -64.91
C LYS A 687 13.36 18.89 -65.11
N ARG A 688 14.40 18.78 -64.25
CA ARG A 688 15.78 18.34 -64.61
C ARG A 688 16.72 18.12 -63.39
N GLU A 689 17.78 17.33 -63.59
CA GLU A 689 18.65 16.73 -62.57
C GLU A 689 20.08 17.29 -62.60
N GLU A 690 20.77 17.29 -61.46
CA GLU A 690 22.16 16.81 -61.36
C GLU A 690 22.41 16.21 -59.96
N LYS A 691 23.28 15.20 -59.85
CA LYS A 691 23.43 14.34 -58.66
C LYS A 691 24.79 14.51 -58.00
N LEU A 692 24.80 14.65 -56.67
CA LEU A 692 25.86 14.14 -55.81
C LEU A 692 25.25 13.54 -54.53
N TYR A 693 26.00 12.68 -53.83
CA TYR A 693 25.43 11.63 -52.99
C TYR A 693 24.70 12.09 -51.72
N ARG A 694 23.65 11.34 -51.36
CA ARG A 694 22.80 11.53 -50.17
C ARG A 694 23.26 10.66 -49.00
N SER A 695 23.16 11.19 -47.78
CA SER A 695 22.53 10.45 -46.67
C SER A 695 21.05 10.84 -46.61
N THR A 696 20.17 9.90 -46.26
CA THR A 696 18.70 10.11 -46.23
C THR A 696 18.11 9.77 -44.89
N GLU A 697 17.89 10.79 -44.07
CA GLU A 697 16.83 10.80 -43.07
C GLU A 697 15.46 10.97 -43.77
N PRO A 698 14.37 10.39 -43.24
CA PRO A 698 13.02 10.60 -43.76
C PRO A 698 12.54 12.02 -43.40
N LYS A 699 12.43 12.90 -44.42
CA LYS A 699 11.90 14.25 -44.21
C LYS A 699 10.41 14.22 -43.81
N LYS A 700 10.10 14.49 -42.53
CA LYS A 700 8.75 14.87 -42.06
C LYS A 700 8.16 15.95 -42.99
N ARG A 701 6.89 15.78 -43.37
CA ARG A 701 6.21 16.59 -44.39
C ARG A 701 5.16 17.48 -43.75
N TYR A 702 5.62 18.57 -43.15
CA TYR A 702 4.81 19.53 -42.38
C TYR A 702 3.74 20.24 -43.22
N LYS A 703 2.63 20.64 -42.57
CA LYS A 703 1.46 21.29 -43.18
C LYS A 703 1.72 22.77 -43.56
N SER A 704 2.20 23.57 -42.61
CA SER A 704 2.69 24.95 -42.81
C SER A 704 3.90 25.25 -41.91
N HIS A 705 4.47 26.45 -42.03
CA HIS A 705 5.63 26.90 -41.26
C HIS A 705 5.25 28.06 -40.34
N TRP A 706 5.43 27.85 -39.03
CA TRP A 706 5.09 28.79 -37.98
C TRP A 706 6.34 29.38 -37.34
N VAL A 707 6.30 30.67 -37.01
CA VAL A 707 7.32 31.37 -36.23
C VAL A 707 6.69 31.88 -34.94
N LEU A 708 7.19 31.46 -33.77
CA LEU A 708 6.82 32.09 -32.49
C LEU A 708 7.91 33.06 -32.07
N VAL A 709 7.51 34.20 -31.53
CA VAL A 709 8.42 35.26 -31.09
C VAL A 709 8.11 35.64 -29.65
N ASP A 710 9.08 35.46 -28.76
CA ASP A 710 9.05 35.98 -27.39
C ASP A 710 9.26 37.50 -27.43
N GLY A 711 8.17 38.24 -27.25
CA GLY A 711 8.12 39.66 -27.52
C GLY A 711 9.02 40.50 -26.61
N TYR A 712 9.11 40.17 -25.31
CA TYR A 712 9.94 40.95 -24.37
C TYR A 712 11.42 40.61 -24.49
N ASN A 713 11.77 39.34 -24.66
CA ASN A 713 13.15 38.92 -24.84
C ASN A 713 13.78 39.57 -26.07
N ILE A 714 13.05 39.59 -27.19
CA ILE A 714 13.46 40.32 -28.40
C ILE A 714 13.60 41.83 -28.17
N ILE A 715 12.62 42.48 -27.50
CA ILE A 715 12.68 43.93 -27.22
C ILE A 715 13.87 44.29 -26.34
N HIS A 716 14.21 43.48 -25.33
CA HIS A 716 15.35 43.72 -24.46
C HIS A 716 16.69 43.43 -25.14
N ALA A 717 16.74 42.43 -26.02
CA ALA A 717 17.96 42.02 -26.74
C ALA A 717 18.36 42.96 -27.90
N TRP A 718 17.40 43.61 -28.56
CA TRP A 718 17.68 44.48 -29.71
C TRP A 718 17.99 45.92 -29.29
N PRO A 719 19.17 46.50 -29.61
CA PRO A 719 19.58 47.81 -29.11
C PRO A 719 18.56 48.93 -29.33
N GLU A 720 17.98 49.03 -30.54
CA GLU A 720 16.99 50.06 -30.87
C GLU A 720 15.65 49.93 -30.13
N LEU A 721 15.24 48.70 -29.77
CA LEU A 721 14.00 48.47 -29.01
C LEU A 721 14.27 48.56 -27.49
N SER A 722 15.47 48.20 -27.06
CA SER A 722 15.94 48.27 -25.66
C SER A 722 16.18 49.72 -25.19
N GLU A 723 16.52 50.64 -26.09
CA GLU A 723 16.53 52.08 -25.78
C GLU A 723 15.12 52.68 -25.77
N LEU A 724 14.24 52.23 -26.66
CA LEU A 724 12.89 52.77 -26.81
C LEU A 724 11.92 52.29 -25.71
N SER A 725 12.05 51.04 -25.27
CA SER A 725 11.28 50.46 -24.14
C SER A 725 11.56 51.15 -22.80
N LYS A 726 12.77 51.68 -22.60
CA LYS A 726 13.11 52.52 -21.42
C LYS A 726 12.37 53.85 -21.37
N GLN A 727 11.83 54.32 -22.50
CA GLN A 727 11.03 55.54 -22.58
C GLN A 727 9.53 55.24 -22.61
N ASN A 728 9.11 54.27 -23.42
CA ASN A 728 7.72 53.82 -23.51
C ASN A 728 7.67 52.36 -24.01
N MET A 729 7.18 51.45 -23.17
CA MET A 729 7.13 50.02 -23.47
C MET A 729 6.13 49.68 -24.60
N ASP A 730 4.97 50.34 -24.63
CA ASP A 730 3.94 50.09 -25.65
C ASP A 730 4.42 50.55 -27.04
N SER A 731 5.19 51.63 -27.10
CA SER A 731 5.85 52.10 -28.33
C SER A 731 6.92 51.12 -28.81
N ALA A 732 7.60 50.40 -27.91
CA ALA A 732 8.55 49.35 -28.27
C ALA A 732 7.84 48.08 -28.77
N ARG A 733 6.70 47.69 -28.17
CA ARG A 733 5.86 46.59 -28.70
C ARG A 733 5.34 46.92 -30.10
N GLY A 734 4.80 48.12 -30.32
CA GLY A 734 4.34 48.57 -31.64
C GLY A 734 5.44 48.52 -32.71
N LYS A 735 6.63 49.08 -32.41
CA LYS A 735 7.77 49.04 -33.34
C LYS A 735 8.26 47.60 -33.60
N LEU A 736 8.18 46.68 -32.63
CA LEU A 736 8.47 45.26 -32.88
C LEU A 736 7.47 44.65 -33.86
N LEU A 737 6.15 44.82 -33.62
CA LEU A 737 5.10 44.26 -34.47
C LEU A 737 5.22 44.75 -35.92
N ASP A 738 5.47 46.04 -36.14
CA ASP A 738 5.66 46.60 -37.48
C ASP A 738 6.89 46.00 -38.22
N ILE A 739 7.97 45.68 -37.51
CA ILE A 739 9.14 44.98 -38.09
C ILE A 739 8.75 43.54 -38.49
N LEU A 740 8.02 42.84 -37.62
CA LEU A 740 7.56 41.47 -37.87
C LEU A 740 6.55 41.40 -39.03
N THR A 741 5.70 42.41 -39.24
CA THR A 741 4.76 42.46 -40.37
C THR A 741 5.51 42.50 -41.71
N ASN A 742 6.62 43.24 -41.78
CA ASN A 742 7.46 43.24 -42.98
C ASN A 742 8.17 41.90 -43.21
N TYR A 743 8.58 41.22 -42.14
CA TYR A 743 9.22 39.90 -42.21
C TYR A 743 8.25 38.80 -42.69
N THR A 744 7.05 38.71 -42.11
CA THR A 744 6.01 37.73 -42.49
C THR A 744 5.58 37.90 -43.94
N ALA A 745 5.34 39.14 -44.39
CA ALA A 745 4.99 39.45 -45.77
C ALA A 745 6.05 38.99 -46.80
N TYR A 746 7.32 38.94 -46.42
CA TYR A 746 8.41 38.48 -47.29
C TYR A 746 8.65 36.97 -47.25
N LYS A 747 8.56 36.36 -46.06
CA LYS A 747 8.84 34.92 -45.85
C LYS A 747 7.64 34.01 -46.12
N GLY A 748 6.42 34.51 -46.09
CA GLY A 748 5.21 33.71 -46.29
C GLY A 748 4.99 32.67 -45.20
N CYS A 749 5.31 33.00 -43.96
CA CYS A 749 5.09 32.16 -42.76
C CYS A 749 4.02 32.77 -41.85
N GLU A 750 3.36 31.90 -41.08
CA GLU A 750 2.41 32.29 -40.04
C GLU A 750 3.20 32.63 -38.76
N LEU A 751 2.91 33.76 -38.11
CA LEU A 751 3.71 34.25 -36.98
C LEU A 751 2.83 34.56 -35.76
N ILE A 752 3.28 34.11 -34.59
CA ILE A 752 2.70 34.43 -33.28
C ILE A 752 3.71 35.27 -32.49
N ALA A 753 3.31 36.45 -32.01
CA ALA A 753 4.07 37.24 -31.06
C ALA A 753 3.44 37.10 -29.67
N VAL A 754 4.19 36.55 -28.72
CA VAL A 754 3.72 36.25 -27.36
C VAL A 754 4.28 37.29 -26.37
N PHE A 755 3.44 37.82 -25.49
CA PHE A 755 3.82 38.79 -24.48
C PHE A 755 3.26 38.42 -23.10
N ASP A 756 4.11 38.35 -22.09
CA ASP A 756 3.72 38.34 -20.67
C ASP A 756 2.78 39.50 -20.29
N ALA A 757 1.66 39.17 -19.65
CA ALA A 757 0.75 40.11 -19.00
C ALA A 757 1.28 40.58 -17.62
N TYR A 758 2.48 41.15 -17.57
CA TYR A 758 3.23 41.34 -16.32
C TYR A 758 2.67 42.39 -15.33
N LEU A 759 1.62 43.17 -15.66
CA LEU A 759 1.27 44.39 -14.89
C LEU A 759 -0.22 44.76 -14.71
N VAL A 760 -1.19 43.87 -14.98
CA VAL A 760 -2.63 44.16 -14.72
C VAL A 760 -3.30 42.98 -14.01
N LYS A 761 -3.94 43.24 -12.86
CA LYS A 761 -4.69 42.23 -12.10
C LYS A 761 -6.04 41.93 -12.77
N GLY A 762 -6.37 40.65 -12.89
CA GLY A 762 -7.64 40.16 -13.43
C GLY A 762 -7.71 40.18 -14.96
N HIS A 763 -6.59 39.89 -15.65
CA HIS A 763 -6.55 39.84 -17.11
C HIS A 763 -6.74 38.40 -17.62
N ASP A 764 -7.76 38.21 -18.46
CA ASP A 764 -7.91 37.00 -19.26
C ASP A 764 -6.95 37.00 -20.47
N GLU A 765 -6.81 35.85 -21.13
CA GLU A 765 -5.99 35.68 -22.35
C GLU A 765 -6.59 36.50 -23.50
N GLU A 766 -5.84 37.49 -23.98
CA GLU A 766 -6.24 38.29 -25.15
C GLU A 766 -5.41 37.87 -26.38
N ALA A 767 -6.09 37.32 -27.37
CA ALA A 767 -5.53 36.99 -28.67
C ALA A 767 -6.22 37.81 -29.77
N PHE A 768 -5.44 38.48 -30.62
CA PHE A 768 -5.96 39.26 -31.75
C PHE A 768 -4.98 39.32 -32.93
N ASP A 769 -5.48 39.63 -34.12
CA ASP A 769 -4.68 39.71 -35.33
C ASP A 769 -4.22 41.16 -35.61
N TYR A 770 -2.91 41.36 -35.74
CA TYR A 770 -2.29 42.63 -36.14
C TYR A 770 -1.61 42.47 -37.51
N ASN A 771 -2.25 42.99 -38.56
CA ASN A 771 -1.70 43.02 -39.94
C ASN A 771 -1.18 41.66 -40.46
N GLY A 772 -1.81 40.55 -40.09
CA GLY A 772 -1.40 39.19 -40.48
C GLY A 772 -0.49 38.46 -39.50
N ILE A 773 -0.26 39.03 -38.31
CA ILE A 773 0.41 38.38 -37.17
C ILE A 773 -0.61 38.13 -36.08
N HIS A 774 -0.56 36.94 -35.47
CA HIS A 774 -1.32 36.64 -34.26
C HIS A 774 -0.57 37.21 -33.05
N VAL A 775 -1.20 38.06 -32.25
CA VAL A 775 -0.63 38.62 -31.02
C VAL A 775 -1.36 37.99 -29.84
N VAL A 776 -0.60 37.44 -28.89
CA VAL A 776 -1.14 36.76 -27.70
C VAL A 776 -0.57 37.39 -26.43
N PHE A 777 -1.46 37.80 -25.53
CA PHE A 777 -1.13 38.16 -24.15
C PHE A 777 -1.54 37.02 -23.21
N THR A 778 -0.59 36.52 -22.42
CA THR A 778 -0.79 35.36 -21.52
C THR A 778 -1.68 35.70 -20.31
N LYS A 779 -2.21 34.68 -19.63
CA LYS A 779 -3.06 34.85 -18.44
C LYS A 779 -2.26 35.31 -17.21
N GLU A 780 -2.94 35.88 -16.21
CA GLU A 780 -2.35 36.16 -14.90
C GLU A 780 -1.78 34.85 -14.28
N ALA A 781 -0.45 34.82 -14.11
CA ALA A 781 0.39 33.66 -13.70
C ALA A 781 0.82 32.64 -14.79
N GLU A 782 0.63 32.94 -16.08
CA GLU A 782 1.21 32.19 -17.20
C GLU A 782 2.32 33.01 -17.90
N THR A 783 3.52 32.44 -18.04
CA THR A 783 4.62 33.09 -18.77
C THR A 783 4.53 32.83 -20.28
N ALA A 784 5.13 33.72 -21.07
CA ALA A 784 5.29 33.57 -22.51
C ALA A 784 6.00 32.25 -22.86
N ASP A 785 7.04 31.89 -22.10
CA ASP A 785 7.72 30.59 -22.14
C ASP A 785 6.70 29.43 -22.01
N GLY A 786 5.90 29.41 -20.94
CA GLY A 786 4.91 28.35 -20.70
C GLY A 786 3.79 28.25 -21.75
N PHE A 787 3.52 29.33 -22.49
CA PHE A 787 2.66 29.30 -23.68
C PHE A 787 3.40 28.72 -24.90
N ILE A 788 4.64 29.14 -25.14
CA ILE A 788 5.49 28.69 -26.25
C ILE A 788 5.81 27.18 -26.11
N GLU A 789 6.19 26.71 -24.93
CA GLU A 789 6.36 25.29 -24.59
C GLU A 789 5.10 24.48 -24.93
N ARG A 790 3.92 24.94 -24.46
CA ARG A 790 2.65 24.22 -24.71
C ARG A 790 2.31 24.19 -26.19
N PHE A 791 2.42 25.32 -26.88
CA PHE A 791 2.11 25.41 -28.31
C PHE A 791 3.07 24.55 -29.15
N THR A 792 4.37 24.61 -28.87
CA THR A 792 5.38 23.78 -29.55
C THR A 792 5.12 22.29 -29.31
N HIS A 793 4.91 21.86 -28.06
CA HIS A 793 4.66 20.46 -27.73
C HIS A 793 3.39 19.90 -28.40
N VAL A 794 2.30 20.68 -28.45
CA VAL A 794 1.04 20.23 -29.09
C VAL A 794 1.15 20.17 -30.62
N HIS A 795 1.92 21.08 -31.24
CA HIS A 795 1.88 21.28 -32.70
C HIS A 795 3.14 20.86 -33.49
N ALA A 796 4.25 20.50 -32.83
CA ALA A 796 5.51 20.12 -33.48
C ALA A 796 5.45 18.86 -34.38
N ASN A 797 4.43 18.02 -34.24
CA ASN A 797 4.22 16.88 -35.13
C ASN A 797 3.53 17.24 -36.45
N ASP A 798 2.74 18.33 -36.48
CA ASP A 798 1.96 18.76 -37.64
C ASP A 798 2.62 19.90 -38.44
N TYR A 799 3.29 20.81 -37.74
CA TYR A 799 3.80 22.07 -38.30
C TYR A 799 5.30 22.20 -38.11
N ARG A 800 5.96 22.91 -39.04
CA ARG A 800 7.38 23.25 -38.88
C ARG A 800 7.46 24.51 -38.03
N ILE A 801 7.74 24.36 -36.75
CA ILE A 801 7.80 25.48 -35.81
C ILE A 801 9.25 26.01 -35.71
N THR A 802 9.39 27.33 -35.58
CA THR A 802 10.65 28.01 -35.25
C THR A 802 10.38 29.06 -34.19
N VAL A 803 11.17 29.10 -33.13
CA VAL A 803 10.99 30.06 -32.04
C VAL A 803 12.16 31.03 -31.98
N ALA A 804 11.87 32.33 -31.90
CA ALA A 804 12.83 33.39 -31.71
C ALA A 804 12.87 33.82 -30.24
N THR A 805 13.87 33.35 -29.50
CA THR A 805 14.17 33.75 -28.11
C THR A 805 15.66 33.64 -27.84
N SER A 806 16.17 34.46 -26.91
CA SER A 806 17.54 34.40 -26.42
C SER A 806 17.66 33.88 -24.98
N ASP A 807 16.58 33.38 -24.37
CA ASP A 807 16.70 32.68 -23.07
C ASP A 807 17.32 31.28 -23.24
N GLY A 808 18.39 31.02 -22.49
CA GLY A 808 19.16 29.78 -22.62
C GLY A 808 18.41 28.52 -22.16
N LEU A 809 17.42 28.62 -21.28
CA LEU A 809 16.59 27.49 -20.85
C LEU A 809 15.54 27.17 -21.91
N GLU A 810 14.81 28.18 -22.37
CA GLU A 810 13.75 28.05 -23.39
C GLU A 810 14.32 27.50 -24.71
N GLN A 811 15.52 27.96 -25.11
CA GLN A 811 16.22 27.40 -26.28
C GLN A 811 16.54 25.90 -26.19
N ILE A 812 16.70 25.34 -24.98
CA ILE A 812 16.96 23.90 -24.78
C ILE A 812 15.63 23.14 -24.91
N ILE A 813 14.59 23.61 -24.22
CA ILE A 813 13.28 22.95 -24.15
C ILE A 813 12.63 22.85 -25.53
N ILE A 814 12.67 23.92 -26.33
CA ILE A 814 12.10 23.93 -27.69
C ILE A 814 12.88 23.02 -28.66
N ARG A 815 14.20 22.87 -28.47
CA ARG A 815 15.02 21.94 -29.27
C ARG A 815 14.73 20.49 -28.93
N ASP A 816 14.49 20.19 -27.66
CA ASP A 816 14.06 18.86 -27.19
C ASP A 816 12.68 18.49 -27.76
N ALA A 817 11.77 19.47 -27.87
CA ALA A 817 10.50 19.35 -28.59
C ALA A 817 10.64 19.26 -30.14
N GLY A 818 11.85 19.09 -30.69
CA GLY A 818 12.12 18.90 -32.11
C GLY A 818 11.86 20.14 -32.99
N SER A 819 11.67 21.31 -32.37
CA SER A 819 11.41 22.57 -33.06
C SER A 819 12.71 23.36 -33.28
N LEU A 820 12.70 24.25 -34.29
CA LEU A 820 13.87 25.08 -34.58
C LEU A 820 13.91 26.30 -33.65
N VAL A 821 15.12 26.78 -33.38
CA VAL A 821 15.36 27.89 -32.44
C VAL A 821 16.32 28.89 -33.07
N LEU A 822 15.96 30.17 -33.03
CA LEU A 822 16.78 31.31 -33.43
C LEU A 822 17.05 32.18 -32.20
N SER A 823 18.31 32.52 -31.95
CA SER A 823 18.61 33.56 -30.96
C SER A 823 18.13 34.93 -31.43
N ALA A 824 17.89 35.85 -30.50
CA ALA A 824 17.48 37.21 -30.82
C ALA A 824 18.46 37.93 -31.78
N ARG A 825 19.75 37.54 -31.77
CA ARG A 825 20.78 38.09 -32.66
C ARG A 825 20.73 37.50 -34.07
N GLU A 826 20.52 36.20 -34.18
CA GLU A 826 20.35 35.52 -35.48
C GLU A 826 19.07 35.99 -36.16
N PHE A 827 17.98 36.11 -35.41
CA PHE A 827 16.70 36.62 -35.92
C PHE A 827 16.82 38.09 -36.40
N LEU A 828 17.56 38.94 -35.67
CA LEU A 828 17.85 40.31 -36.13
C LEU A 828 18.70 40.35 -37.41
N ALA A 829 19.62 39.40 -37.59
CA ALA A 829 20.41 39.29 -38.81
C ALA A 829 19.53 38.86 -40.00
N GLU A 830 18.70 37.83 -39.82
CA GLU A 830 17.77 37.34 -40.85
C GLU A 830 16.74 38.40 -41.26
N ILE A 831 16.25 39.21 -40.32
CA ILE A 831 15.38 40.36 -40.62
C ILE A 831 16.12 41.43 -41.41
N LYS A 832 17.37 41.76 -41.06
CA LYS A 832 18.17 42.75 -41.81
C LYS A 832 18.54 42.29 -43.22
N GLU A 833 18.81 40.99 -43.41
CA GLU A 833 18.98 40.39 -44.73
C GLU A 833 17.67 40.46 -45.54
N SER A 834 16.55 40.14 -44.91
CA SER A 834 15.22 40.24 -45.54
C SER A 834 14.91 41.70 -45.95
N GLU A 835 15.13 42.68 -45.08
CA GLU A 835 15.01 44.10 -45.42
C GLU A 835 15.93 44.55 -46.56
N ALA A 836 17.17 44.06 -46.59
CA ALA A 836 18.11 44.38 -47.67
C ALA A 836 17.60 43.83 -49.01
N MET A 837 17.13 42.58 -49.05
CA MET A 837 16.55 41.97 -50.24
C MET A 837 15.26 42.66 -50.69
N ILE A 838 14.38 43.06 -49.75
CA ILE A 838 13.19 43.86 -50.05
C ILE A 838 13.57 45.21 -50.67
N ARG A 839 14.59 45.90 -50.13
CA ARG A 839 15.08 47.18 -50.68
C ARG A 839 15.74 47.01 -52.06
N GLU A 840 16.37 45.89 -52.35
CA GLU A 840 16.86 45.56 -53.70
C GLU A 840 15.71 45.27 -54.67
N HIS A 841 14.70 44.49 -54.26
CA HIS A 841 13.51 44.21 -55.07
C HIS A 841 12.69 45.47 -55.39
N ILE A 842 12.59 46.42 -54.45
CA ILE A 842 11.91 47.70 -54.65
C ILE A 842 12.72 48.66 -55.54
N LYS A 843 14.05 48.55 -55.56
CA LYS A 843 14.92 49.34 -56.48
C LYS A 843 15.08 48.72 -57.87
N GLY A 844 14.70 47.45 -58.04
CA GLY A 844 14.78 46.71 -59.30
C GLY A 844 13.52 46.76 -60.17
N ASN A 845 12.45 47.44 -59.72
CA ASN A 845 11.18 47.64 -60.43
C ASN A 845 10.97 49.12 -60.79
#